data_AF-A0A090BU46-F1
#
_entry.id   AF-A0A090BU46-F1
#
_cell.length_a   1.000
_cell.length_b   1.000
_cell.length_c   1.000
_cell.angle_alpha   90.00
_cell.angle_beta   90.00
_cell.angle_gamma   90.00
#
_symmetry.space_group_name_H-M   'P 1'
#
loop_
_entity.id
_entity.type
_entity.pdbx_description
1 polymer ?
#
loop_
_entity_poly.entity_id
_entity_poly.type
_entity_poly.pdbx_seq_one_letter_code
_entity_poly.pdbx_strand_id
1 'polypeptide(L)'
;MVEKIMKWHSVTKWLLPLAVLSANPVLAHETFPPAGVDNTSSLGKFSLRLNQKAGQAWLGIQDCPWGNPLCLVHSPTLNDSNTQIGRSTPHREDDPIDKDEGARICQNGDNDSCSGYVKKPVKDSDFVFPPIDSKPFEEGPSGTKEIHTQILSLNMTDQGQCGYNLSKDAVRAGINFKLSPSIGEVEALNSSPDFPAESFFNMFVEVDVDLKSFGVKTLYNKEPLVIQNGNLTGFPPQVVYQHDANTTSPLVYDRNTNEEIGWVELAGHGVGYSGCDQASRAAFDSFYDQLVKANLDKINKECYPVLPQPELKVLGRYNYEENGQSWSRYRLVITNADSFPPALFTPAPQLPSCGLNTSSSRTWVDIYQNNNSSSRLYGFCALNSPTQLKDIWFALPQTQKPPKCLQVELNDRQCNYKYSSNVLCDYPLPLIDEFGNEISPQPGSSTSGGKTTIEVGKGPIDICQLVPSLCQNSQVDKFKITVKLSISGRTFAGKLTRPKARDETTLALSAEQSHAFIESLQASLAELNLSELVIETDGDISRLEVPIFSAEDPQTPQAWYSAFMGNPVAIESKDTPVTGIFPDPSGLLSFVFLGNEGKYYQSLLIPALHPLIMEAITEAFPDATLAQSPEGIITFSRDNQTTQFRLSYEVTPTGADLDPLQVKSVDTDGDNQADLLTISAHGRSQQLEIVK
;
A
#
# COMPACT_ATOMS: atom_id res chain seq x y z
N MET A 1 -31.20 41.41 -43.23
CA MET A 1 -31.87 40.50 -42.28
C MET A 1 -31.09 40.61 -40.97
N VAL A 2 -31.31 41.65 -40.16
CA VAL A 2 -32.46 41.85 -39.24
C VAL A 2 -32.27 41.02 -37.97
N GLU A 3 -31.61 41.63 -36.98
CA GLU A 3 -31.75 41.29 -35.56
C GLU A 3 -33.22 41.41 -35.13
N LYS A 4 -33.65 40.62 -34.13
CA LYS A 4 -34.84 41.00 -33.35
C LYS A 4 -34.93 40.37 -31.95
N ILE A 5 -34.65 41.24 -30.97
CA ILE A 5 -35.47 41.50 -29.78
C ILE A 5 -35.82 40.30 -28.88
N MET A 6 -35.21 40.29 -27.68
CA MET A 6 -35.76 39.61 -26.50
C MET A 6 -37.17 40.12 -26.19
N LYS A 7 -38.13 39.22 -25.97
CA LYS A 7 -39.41 39.53 -25.32
C LYS A 7 -39.61 38.65 -24.09
N TRP A 8 -39.46 39.25 -22.92
CA TRP A 8 -40.04 38.74 -21.69
C TRP A 8 -41.55 38.49 -21.90
N HIS A 9 -42.03 37.33 -21.46
CA HIS A 9 -43.45 37.12 -21.19
C HIS A 9 -43.61 36.74 -19.72
N SER A 10 -44.28 37.62 -18.97
CA SER A 10 -44.77 37.31 -17.64
C SER A 10 -45.80 36.20 -17.74
N VAL A 11 -45.59 35.09 -17.02
CA VAL A 11 -46.62 34.07 -16.80
C VAL A 11 -47.05 34.19 -15.34
N THR A 12 -48.18 34.86 -15.13
CA THR A 12 -48.81 35.03 -13.82
C THR A 12 -49.24 33.67 -13.26
N LYS A 13 -48.45 33.09 -12.34
CA LYS A 13 -48.86 31.89 -11.61
C LYS A 13 -50.02 32.22 -10.69
N TRP A 14 -51.17 31.59 -10.93
CA TRP A 14 -52.25 31.51 -9.95
C TRP A 14 -51.81 30.60 -8.80
N LEU A 15 -51.69 31.17 -7.60
CA LEU A 15 -51.51 30.42 -6.37
C LEU A 15 -52.86 29.85 -5.92
N LEU A 16 -53.07 28.55 -6.13
CA LEU A 16 -54.02 27.77 -5.37
C LEU A 16 -53.29 27.21 -4.13
N PRO A 17 -53.78 27.43 -2.90
CA PRO A 17 -53.18 26.83 -1.73
C PRO A 17 -53.52 25.33 -1.71
N LEU A 18 -52.52 24.48 -1.99
CA LEU A 18 -52.60 23.11 -1.49
C LEU A 18 -52.54 23.21 0.04
N ALA A 19 -53.59 22.73 0.72
CA ALA A 19 -53.55 22.50 2.14
C ALA A 19 -52.48 21.44 2.42
N VAL A 20 -51.33 21.88 2.94
CA VAL A 20 -50.34 20.99 3.54
C VAL A 20 -51.05 20.29 4.70
N LEU A 21 -51.26 18.98 4.60
CA LEU A 21 -51.58 18.17 5.77
C LEU A 21 -50.40 18.36 6.73
N SER A 22 -50.67 18.93 7.90
CA SER A 22 -49.65 19.17 8.91
C SER A 22 -48.96 17.87 9.27
N ALA A 23 -47.67 17.78 9.00
CA ALA A 23 -46.81 16.91 9.79
C ALA A 23 -47.02 17.30 11.26
N ASN A 24 -47.25 16.32 12.13
CA ASN A 24 -47.29 16.60 13.56
C ASN A 24 -45.94 17.20 13.96
N PRO A 25 -45.89 18.37 14.61
CA PRO A 25 -44.64 18.85 15.15
C PRO A 25 -44.15 17.82 16.17
N VAL A 26 -42.98 17.23 15.92
CA VAL A 26 -42.24 16.55 16.98
C VAL A 26 -42.02 17.60 18.06
N LEU A 27 -42.51 17.33 19.27
CA LEU A 27 -42.25 18.19 20.41
C LEU A 27 -40.75 18.16 20.66
N ALA A 28 -40.05 19.23 20.28
CA ALA A 28 -38.68 19.45 20.70
C ALA A 28 -38.67 19.45 22.24
N HIS A 29 -37.96 18.49 22.84
CA HIS A 29 -37.75 18.51 24.28
C HIS A 29 -36.84 19.70 24.61
N GLU A 30 -37.20 20.53 25.59
CA GLU A 30 -36.31 21.58 26.10
C GLU A 30 -35.20 21.03 27.01
N THR A 31 -35.29 19.75 27.38
CA THR A 31 -34.36 19.05 28.28
C THR A 31 -34.01 17.66 27.78
N PHE A 32 -32.83 17.16 28.15
CA PHE A 32 -32.44 15.79 27.87
C PHE A 32 -33.31 14.81 28.66
N PRO A 33 -33.97 13.85 27.98
CA PRO A 33 -34.80 12.84 28.63
C PRO A 33 -33.94 11.78 29.35
N PRO A 34 -34.52 11.00 30.29
CA PRO A 34 -33.83 9.88 30.93
C PRO A 34 -33.33 8.80 29.96
N ALA A 35 -32.51 7.88 30.49
CA ALA A 35 -32.01 6.71 29.79
C ALA A 35 -33.12 5.94 29.06
N GLY A 36 -32.81 5.46 27.86
CA GLY A 36 -33.80 4.92 26.94
C GLY A 36 -33.18 4.44 25.64
N VAL A 37 -34.07 4.11 24.69
CA VAL A 37 -33.70 3.81 23.30
C VAL A 37 -34.48 4.74 22.38
N ASP A 38 -33.75 5.50 21.58
CA ASP A 38 -34.30 6.23 20.45
C ASP A 38 -34.40 5.26 19.27
N ASN A 39 -35.64 4.99 18.86
CA ASN A 39 -35.97 4.19 17.69
C ASN A 39 -36.29 5.15 16.54
N THR A 40 -35.53 5.04 15.45
CA THR A 40 -35.57 6.02 14.35
C THR A 40 -35.27 5.34 13.02
N SER A 41 -35.60 6.01 11.93
CA SER A 41 -35.12 5.64 10.60
C SER A 41 -33.79 6.34 10.31
N SER A 42 -33.02 5.81 9.37
CA SER A 42 -31.73 6.35 8.97
C SER A 42 -31.48 6.16 7.48
N LEU A 43 -30.93 7.21 6.86
CA LEU A 43 -30.33 7.14 5.53
C LEU A 43 -28.81 7.15 5.65
N GLY A 44 -28.13 6.44 4.75
CA GLY A 44 -26.67 6.34 4.73
C GLY A 44 -26.09 6.44 3.33
N LYS A 45 -24.88 6.98 3.23
CA LYS A 45 -24.00 6.84 2.06
C LYS A 45 -22.56 6.73 2.53
N PHE A 46 -21.76 5.95 1.80
CA PHE A 46 -20.32 5.92 1.97
C PHE A 46 -19.57 6.08 0.64
N SER A 47 -18.33 6.54 0.75
CA SER A 47 -17.30 6.55 -0.29
C SER A 47 -16.05 5.92 0.29
N LEU A 48 -15.41 5.02 -0.43
CA LEU A 48 -14.25 4.26 0.01
C LEU A 48 -13.16 4.34 -1.05
N ARG A 49 -11.98 4.85 -0.68
CA ARG A 49 -10.81 4.89 -1.56
C ARG A 49 -10.01 3.61 -1.40
N LEU A 50 -9.89 2.86 -2.48
CA LEU A 50 -9.08 1.65 -2.56
C LEU A 50 -7.59 2.00 -2.58
N ASN A 51 -6.78 1.27 -1.82
CA ASN A 51 -5.33 1.31 -1.95
C ASN A 51 -4.89 0.66 -3.29
N GLN A 52 -3.61 0.80 -3.63
CA GLN A 52 -3.06 0.28 -4.90
C GLN A 52 -3.39 -1.20 -5.12
N LYS A 53 -3.17 -2.03 -4.10
CA LYS A 53 -3.33 -3.48 -4.19
C LYS A 53 -4.79 -3.88 -4.40
N ALA A 54 -5.73 -3.26 -3.67
CA ALA A 54 -7.15 -3.52 -3.82
C ALA A 54 -7.69 -3.00 -5.15
N GLY A 55 -7.28 -1.80 -5.59
CA GLY A 55 -7.64 -1.23 -6.90
C GLY A 55 -7.23 -2.14 -8.06
N GLN A 56 -6.00 -2.68 -8.02
CA GLN A 56 -5.51 -3.64 -8.98
C GLN A 56 -6.25 -4.98 -8.90
N ALA A 57 -6.34 -5.57 -7.70
CA ALA A 57 -6.88 -6.93 -7.51
C ALA A 57 -8.40 -7.02 -7.76
N TRP A 58 -9.15 -5.95 -7.51
CA TRP A 58 -10.61 -5.96 -7.59
C TRP A 58 -11.18 -5.27 -8.82
N LEU A 59 -10.51 -4.25 -9.34
CA LEU A 59 -11.01 -3.44 -10.47
C LEU A 59 -10.05 -3.42 -11.67
N GLY A 60 -8.87 -4.04 -11.56
CA GLY A 60 -7.83 -4.02 -12.60
C GLY A 60 -7.11 -2.68 -12.76
N ILE A 61 -7.27 -1.75 -11.81
CA ILE A 61 -6.73 -0.39 -11.89
C ILE A 61 -5.29 -0.38 -11.37
N GLN A 62 -4.34 0.05 -12.22
CA GLN A 62 -2.91 0.13 -11.88
C GLN A 62 -2.50 1.45 -11.19
N ASP A 63 -3.37 2.45 -11.19
CA ASP A 63 -3.08 3.82 -10.71
C ASP A 63 -3.99 4.20 -9.53
N CYS A 64 -3.89 3.45 -8.44
CA CYS A 64 -4.54 3.71 -7.15
C CYS A 64 -3.51 3.97 -6.04
N PRO A 65 -3.87 4.60 -4.90
CA PRO A 65 -5.12 5.34 -4.66
C PRO A 65 -5.21 6.67 -5.44
N TRP A 66 -4.16 7.05 -6.16
CA TRP A 66 -3.98 8.37 -6.78
C TRP A 66 -3.84 8.30 -8.30
N GLY A 67 -4.56 9.16 -9.02
CA GLY A 67 -4.51 9.26 -10.48
C GLY A 67 -5.79 8.83 -11.18
N ASN A 68 -6.49 7.82 -10.66
CA ASN A 68 -7.75 7.34 -11.24
C ASN A 68 -8.97 7.57 -10.32
N PRO A 69 -10.04 8.26 -10.77
CA PRO A 69 -11.25 8.46 -9.95
C PRO A 69 -12.01 7.16 -9.65
N LEU A 70 -11.81 6.08 -10.43
CA LEU A 70 -12.43 4.78 -10.19
C LEU A 70 -11.85 4.03 -8.97
N CYS A 71 -10.74 4.52 -8.39
CA CYS A 71 -10.26 4.04 -7.08
C CYS A 71 -11.21 4.44 -5.94
N LEU A 72 -12.14 5.38 -6.17
CA LEU A 72 -13.15 5.79 -5.21
C LEU A 72 -14.49 5.09 -5.51
N VAL A 73 -14.85 4.14 -4.66
CA VAL A 73 -16.12 3.40 -4.75
C VAL A 73 -17.16 4.11 -3.89
N HIS A 74 -18.37 4.31 -4.42
CA HIS A 74 -19.47 4.98 -3.73
C HIS A 74 -20.71 4.09 -3.65
N SER A 75 -21.39 4.10 -2.51
CA SER A 75 -22.69 3.44 -2.35
C SER A 75 -23.83 4.27 -2.98
N PRO A 76 -24.98 3.66 -3.31
CA PRO A 76 -26.24 4.40 -3.41
C PRO A 76 -26.66 4.89 -2.02
N THR A 77 -27.79 5.61 -1.95
CA THR A 77 -28.45 5.88 -0.68
C THR A 77 -28.94 4.57 -0.07
N LEU A 78 -28.52 4.27 1.15
CA LEU A 78 -28.93 3.11 1.93
C LEU A 78 -29.95 3.54 2.99
N ASN A 79 -30.79 2.62 3.45
CA ASN A 79 -31.85 2.85 4.42
C ASN A 79 -31.87 1.78 5.53
N ASP A 80 -32.03 2.22 6.77
CA ASP A 80 -32.52 1.41 7.89
C ASP A 80 -33.80 2.06 8.42
N SER A 81 -34.90 1.30 8.50
CA SER A 81 -36.17 1.80 9.04
C SER A 81 -36.29 1.67 10.55
N ASN A 82 -35.34 1.01 11.22
CA ASN A 82 -35.38 0.68 12.64
C ASN A 82 -33.96 0.73 13.28
N THR A 83 -33.27 1.84 13.05
CA THR A 83 -32.04 2.19 13.80
C THR A 83 -32.39 2.35 15.28
N GLN A 84 -31.55 1.77 16.15
CA GLN A 84 -31.72 1.81 17.61
C GLN A 84 -30.49 2.41 18.27
N ILE A 85 -30.66 3.56 18.93
CA ILE A 85 -29.62 4.28 19.65
C ILE A 85 -29.98 4.27 21.13
N GLY A 86 -29.17 3.62 21.96
CA GLY A 86 -29.29 3.66 23.41
C GLY A 86 -28.65 4.92 23.97
N ARG A 87 -29.19 5.44 25.08
CA ARG A 87 -28.62 6.59 25.80
C ARG A 87 -28.61 6.41 27.31
N SER A 88 -27.70 7.08 28.01
CA SER A 88 -27.67 7.21 29.47
C SER A 88 -28.76 8.15 29.98
N THR A 89 -28.86 8.27 31.31
CA THR A 89 -29.46 9.46 31.93
C THR A 89 -28.56 10.68 31.69
N PRO A 90 -29.12 11.90 31.67
CA PRO A 90 -28.31 13.12 31.62
C PRO A 90 -27.41 13.22 32.85
N HIS A 91 -26.16 13.59 32.63
CA HIS A 91 -25.16 13.87 33.64
C HIS A 91 -24.49 15.23 33.35
N ARG A 92 -23.26 15.45 33.80
CA ARG A 92 -22.53 16.69 33.54
C ARG A 92 -21.06 16.45 33.25
N GLU A 93 -20.60 17.23 32.29
CA GLU A 93 -19.22 17.50 31.96
C GLU A 93 -18.40 17.78 33.23
N ASP A 94 -17.21 17.17 33.28
CA ASP A 94 -16.30 17.09 34.39
C ASP A 94 -16.75 16.29 35.65
N ASP A 95 -17.95 15.67 35.69
CA ASP A 95 -18.49 14.98 36.88
C ASP A 95 -17.96 13.53 37.08
N PRO A 96 -18.21 12.87 38.24
CA PRO A 96 -17.70 11.52 38.48
C PRO A 96 -18.28 10.44 37.56
N ILE A 97 -19.50 10.61 37.06
CA ILE A 97 -20.14 9.69 36.10
C ILE A 97 -19.46 9.83 34.74
N ASP A 98 -19.13 11.05 34.33
CA ASP A 98 -18.33 11.31 33.14
C ASP A 98 -16.93 10.63 33.27
N LYS A 99 -16.09 11.04 34.23
CA LYS A 99 -14.66 10.67 34.25
C LYS A 99 -14.34 9.26 34.74
N ASP A 100 -14.89 8.90 35.89
CA ASP A 100 -14.37 7.84 36.76
C ASP A 100 -15.29 6.61 36.81
N GLU A 101 -16.58 6.82 37.01
CA GLU A 101 -17.60 5.77 37.19
C GLU A 101 -18.19 5.28 35.86
N GLY A 102 -18.31 6.18 34.88
CA GLY A 102 -18.95 5.98 33.58
C GLY A 102 -20.47 6.08 33.61
N ALA A 103 -21.04 6.69 32.58
CA ALA A 103 -22.46 6.72 32.30
C ALA A 103 -22.98 5.37 31.83
N ARG A 104 -24.18 5.01 32.30
CA ARG A 104 -24.79 3.70 32.01
C ARG A 104 -25.86 3.81 30.94
N ILE A 105 -25.48 3.43 29.72
CA ILE A 105 -26.38 3.36 28.57
C ILE A 105 -27.59 2.47 28.90
N CYS A 106 -28.79 2.91 28.51
CA CYS A 106 -30.07 2.25 28.76
C CYS A 106 -30.44 2.02 30.24
N GLN A 107 -29.65 2.41 31.25
CA GLN A 107 -30.00 2.10 32.64
C GLN A 107 -30.70 3.29 33.31
N ASN A 108 -31.88 3.05 33.88
CA ASN A 108 -32.65 4.02 34.65
C ASN A 108 -32.93 3.48 36.06
N GLY A 109 -32.11 3.90 37.02
CA GLY A 109 -32.06 3.27 38.35
C GLY A 109 -31.58 1.82 38.24
N ASP A 110 -32.23 0.89 38.93
CA ASP A 110 -31.89 -0.53 38.90
C ASP A 110 -32.37 -1.27 37.62
N ASN A 111 -33.09 -0.59 36.71
CA ASN A 111 -33.71 -1.21 35.54
C ASN A 111 -33.00 -0.88 34.24
N ASP A 112 -32.74 -1.91 33.43
CA ASP A 112 -32.27 -1.75 32.06
C ASP A 112 -33.47 -1.54 31.13
N SER A 113 -33.53 -0.39 30.45
CA SER A 113 -34.59 -0.02 29.50
C SER A 113 -34.42 -0.67 28.12
N CYS A 114 -33.33 -1.40 27.89
CA CYS A 114 -33.04 -2.06 26.62
C CYS A 114 -32.28 -3.38 26.78
N SER A 115 -32.32 -4.20 25.74
CA SER A 115 -31.54 -5.43 25.60
C SER A 115 -30.56 -5.29 24.43
N GLY A 116 -29.45 -6.03 24.46
CA GLY A 116 -28.46 -5.96 23.38
C GLY A 116 -27.64 -4.67 23.38
N TYR A 117 -27.06 -4.30 24.53
CA TYR A 117 -26.09 -3.22 24.68
C TYR A 117 -24.88 -3.68 25.51
N VAL A 118 -23.79 -2.91 25.52
CA VAL A 118 -22.65 -3.22 26.40
C VAL A 118 -22.92 -2.63 27.78
N LYS A 119 -23.04 -3.49 28.80
CA LYS A 119 -23.30 -3.07 30.19
C LYS A 119 -22.11 -2.43 30.90
N LYS A 120 -20.96 -2.30 30.23
CA LYS A 120 -19.84 -1.51 30.74
C LYS A 120 -20.27 -0.03 30.73
N PRO A 121 -20.13 0.70 31.84
CA PRO A 121 -20.26 2.14 31.81
C PRO A 121 -19.32 2.76 30.78
N VAL A 122 -19.78 3.83 30.11
CA VAL A 122 -19.03 4.61 29.12
C VAL A 122 -18.59 5.91 29.78
N LYS A 123 -17.31 6.22 29.68
CA LYS A 123 -16.68 7.41 30.26
C LYS A 123 -15.84 8.12 29.20
N ASP A 124 -15.49 9.37 29.45
CA ASP A 124 -14.67 10.20 28.56
C ASP A 124 -13.42 9.51 28.00
N SER A 125 -12.66 8.88 28.89
CA SER A 125 -11.43 8.17 28.53
C SER A 125 -11.64 6.85 27.76
N ASP A 126 -12.89 6.51 27.39
CA ASP A 126 -13.20 5.48 26.40
C ASP A 126 -13.41 6.05 24.98
N PHE A 127 -13.59 7.36 24.82
CA PHE A 127 -13.80 8.02 23.52
C PHE A 127 -12.49 8.32 22.77
N VAL A 128 -12.62 8.44 21.45
CA VAL A 128 -11.65 9.13 20.59
C VAL A 128 -12.29 10.44 20.15
N PHE A 129 -11.97 11.51 20.85
CA PHE A 129 -12.58 12.82 20.60
C PHE A 129 -12.28 13.35 19.18
N PRO A 130 -13.22 14.12 18.60
CA PRO A 130 -12.94 15.11 17.56
C PRO A 130 -11.65 15.90 17.82
N PRO A 131 -10.81 16.18 16.80
CA PRO A 131 -9.76 17.16 16.93
C PRO A 131 -10.30 18.51 17.43
N ILE A 132 -9.56 19.17 18.33
CA ILE A 132 -9.98 20.35 19.09
C ILE A 132 -10.33 21.57 18.19
N ASP A 133 -9.97 21.53 16.90
CA ASP A 133 -10.33 22.53 15.88
C ASP A 133 -11.30 22.02 14.79
N SER A 134 -11.73 20.74 14.83
CA SER A 134 -12.71 20.19 13.90
C SER A 134 -14.14 20.53 14.33
N LYS A 135 -14.66 21.67 13.86
CA LYS A 135 -16.11 21.90 13.87
C LYS A 135 -16.79 20.84 13.00
N PRO A 136 -17.87 20.19 13.46
CA PRO A 136 -18.89 20.83 14.29
C PRO A 136 -18.96 20.48 15.78
N PHE A 137 -18.08 19.66 16.36
CA PHE A 137 -18.08 19.37 17.81
C PHE A 137 -16.93 20.08 18.55
N GLU A 138 -17.22 20.75 19.66
CA GLU A 138 -16.24 21.43 20.54
C GLU A 138 -16.57 21.12 22.01
N GLU A 139 -15.71 20.35 22.70
CA GLU A 139 -15.84 19.95 24.11
C GLU A 139 -16.20 21.15 25.00
N GLY A 140 -17.38 21.09 25.63
CA GLY A 140 -17.99 22.23 26.29
C GLY A 140 -17.45 22.52 27.70
N PRO A 141 -17.91 23.63 28.31
CA PRO A 141 -17.37 24.08 29.59
C PRO A 141 -18.02 23.37 30.78
N SER A 142 -17.24 22.52 31.46
CA SER A 142 -17.35 22.12 32.89
C SER A 142 -18.70 22.39 33.55
N GLY A 143 -19.54 21.36 33.64
CA GLY A 143 -20.88 21.48 34.21
C GLY A 143 -21.98 21.90 33.23
N THR A 144 -21.73 21.83 31.93
CA THR A 144 -22.73 21.57 30.88
C THR A 144 -23.50 20.27 31.17
N LYS A 145 -24.35 19.82 30.24
CA LYS A 145 -25.04 18.52 30.34
C LYS A 145 -24.76 17.73 29.08
N GLU A 146 -24.53 16.45 29.27
CA GLU A 146 -24.37 15.48 28.21
C GLU A 146 -25.12 14.17 28.53
N ILE A 147 -25.30 13.39 27.47
CA ILE A 147 -25.65 11.98 27.55
C ILE A 147 -24.63 11.18 26.76
N HIS A 148 -24.20 10.05 27.32
CA HIS A 148 -23.47 9.05 26.55
C HIS A 148 -24.46 8.18 25.80
N THR A 149 -24.05 7.75 24.61
CA THR A 149 -24.89 7.02 23.66
C THR A 149 -24.17 5.78 23.13
N GLN A 150 -24.95 4.81 22.63
CA GLN A 150 -24.43 3.62 21.96
C GLN A 150 -25.36 3.20 20.82
N ILE A 151 -24.80 2.92 19.64
CA ILE A 151 -25.55 2.25 18.58
C ILE A 151 -25.80 0.80 19.00
N LEU A 152 -27.06 0.44 19.18
CA LEU A 152 -27.48 -0.93 19.51
C LEU A 152 -27.66 -1.75 18.24
N SER A 153 -28.31 -1.14 17.25
CA SER A 153 -28.58 -1.72 15.94
C SER A 153 -28.60 -0.64 14.86
N LEU A 154 -27.82 -0.85 13.81
CA LEU A 154 -27.88 -0.12 12.53
C LEU A 154 -27.63 -1.14 11.42
N ASN A 155 -28.51 -1.21 10.42
CA ASN A 155 -28.46 -2.13 9.29
C ASN A 155 -28.98 -1.46 8.02
N MET A 156 -28.23 -0.47 7.52
CA MET A 156 -28.58 0.28 6.33
C MET A 156 -28.34 -0.57 5.08
N THR A 157 -29.34 -0.68 4.23
CA THR A 157 -29.31 -1.44 2.95
C THR A 157 -30.06 -0.66 1.87
N ASP A 158 -29.74 -0.84 0.58
CA ASP A 158 -30.47 -0.15 -0.50
C ASP A 158 -31.96 -0.57 -0.58
N GLN A 159 -32.28 -1.79 -0.11
CA GLN A 159 -33.61 -2.43 -0.13
C GLN A 159 -34.29 -2.51 -1.51
N GLY A 160 -33.63 -2.08 -2.59
CA GLY A 160 -34.24 -1.80 -3.88
C GLY A 160 -35.27 -0.66 -3.85
N GLN A 161 -35.26 0.17 -2.81
CA GLN A 161 -36.24 1.25 -2.61
C GLN A 161 -35.60 2.64 -2.69
N CYS A 162 -34.31 2.76 -2.41
CA CYS A 162 -33.59 4.04 -2.48
C CYS A 162 -32.96 4.27 -3.87
N GLY A 163 -32.49 3.24 -4.57
CA GLY A 163 -31.94 3.31 -5.94
C GLY A 163 -32.91 2.94 -7.08
N TYR A 164 -32.48 3.17 -8.33
CA TYR A 164 -33.13 2.63 -9.54
C TYR A 164 -32.67 1.21 -9.90
N ASN A 165 -31.54 0.77 -9.35
CA ASN A 165 -30.98 -0.57 -9.49
C ASN A 165 -30.70 -1.11 -8.09
N LEU A 166 -31.06 -2.37 -7.84
CA LEU A 166 -30.71 -3.08 -6.61
C LEU A 166 -29.19 -3.15 -6.45
N SER A 167 -28.67 -2.55 -5.37
CA SER A 167 -27.30 -2.81 -4.89
C SER A 167 -27.31 -3.80 -3.73
N LYS A 168 -26.20 -4.53 -3.58
CA LYS A 168 -25.90 -5.31 -2.36
C LYS A 168 -25.07 -4.54 -1.34
N ASP A 169 -24.81 -3.24 -1.59
CA ASP A 169 -24.18 -2.37 -0.60
C ASP A 169 -24.99 -2.33 0.70
N ALA A 170 -24.28 -2.39 1.82
CA ALA A 170 -24.87 -2.35 3.16
C ALA A 170 -23.89 -1.76 4.18
N VAL A 171 -24.41 -1.12 5.23
CA VAL A 171 -23.62 -0.64 6.37
C VAL A 171 -24.27 -1.10 7.66
N ARG A 172 -23.51 -1.81 8.48
CA ARG A 172 -23.94 -2.41 9.75
C ARG A 172 -23.12 -1.85 10.90
N ALA A 173 -23.77 -1.49 12.00
CA ALA A 173 -23.10 -1.04 13.23
C ALA A 173 -23.87 -1.48 14.48
N GLY A 174 -23.20 -1.40 15.63
CA GLY A 174 -23.75 -1.82 16.91
C GLY A 174 -23.58 -3.32 17.19
N ILE A 175 -23.85 -3.71 18.43
CA ILE A 175 -23.38 -4.99 18.96
C ILE A 175 -24.12 -6.21 18.42
N ASN A 176 -25.30 -6.02 17.84
CA ASN A 176 -26.03 -7.08 17.15
C ASN A 176 -25.20 -7.73 16.01
N PHE A 177 -24.20 -7.02 15.49
CA PHE A 177 -23.26 -7.48 14.46
C PHE A 177 -21.90 -7.93 15.00
N LYS A 178 -21.74 -8.05 16.33
CA LYS A 178 -20.48 -8.44 17.01
C LYS A 178 -19.29 -7.55 16.65
N LEU A 179 -19.54 -6.27 16.42
CA LEU A 179 -18.52 -5.24 16.26
C LEU A 179 -18.14 -4.64 17.62
N SER A 180 -17.02 -3.91 17.66
CA SER A 180 -16.71 -3.05 18.80
C SER A 180 -17.86 -2.07 19.05
N PRO A 181 -18.12 -1.65 20.30
CA PRO A 181 -19.23 -0.76 20.61
C PRO A 181 -19.08 0.59 19.92
N SER A 182 -19.98 0.94 19.01
CA SER A 182 -20.07 2.31 18.51
C SER A 182 -20.72 3.17 19.57
N ILE A 183 -19.91 3.95 20.28
CA ILE A 183 -20.31 4.85 21.37
C ILE A 183 -20.22 6.30 20.89
N GLY A 184 -20.83 7.22 21.61
CA GLY A 184 -20.79 8.64 21.31
C GLY A 184 -21.42 9.47 22.40
N GLU A 185 -21.56 10.75 22.14
CA GLU A 185 -21.98 11.74 23.12
C GLU A 185 -22.95 12.74 22.49
N VAL A 186 -23.79 13.36 23.32
CA VAL A 186 -24.57 14.54 22.95
C VAL A 186 -24.46 15.54 24.08
N GLU A 187 -23.87 16.70 23.83
CA GLU A 187 -23.65 17.77 24.80
C GLU A 187 -24.51 19.00 24.48
N ALA A 188 -25.08 19.64 25.51
CA ALA A 188 -25.86 20.87 25.38
C ALA A 188 -24.96 22.10 25.14
N LEU A 189 -25.22 22.86 24.06
CA LEU A 189 -24.49 24.11 23.73
C LEU A 189 -24.66 25.23 24.79
N ASN A 190 -25.55 25.03 25.76
CA ASN A 190 -25.90 26.00 26.81
C ASN A 190 -26.20 25.26 28.11
N SER A 191 -25.99 25.94 29.25
CA SER A 191 -26.34 25.38 30.57
C SER A 191 -27.85 25.21 30.81
N SER A 192 -28.69 25.86 29.98
CA SER A 192 -30.14 25.65 29.84
C SER A 192 -30.67 26.55 28.70
N PRO A 193 -31.64 26.11 27.86
CA PRO A 193 -32.16 24.74 27.74
C PRO A 193 -31.09 23.76 27.23
N ASP A 194 -31.38 22.45 27.29
CA ASP A 194 -30.41 21.41 26.93
C ASP A 194 -30.25 21.25 25.41
N PHE A 195 -31.09 21.95 24.62
CA PHE A 195 -30.98 22.06 23.17
C PHE A 195 -30.97 23.54 22.73
N PRO A 196 -30.27 23.94 21.66
CA PRO A 196 -29.52 23.09 20.73
C PRO A 196 -28.30 22.41 21.37
N ALA A 197 -27.95 21.27 20.82
CA ALA A 197 -26.88 20.38 21.30
C ALA A 197 -25.94 20.00 20.16
N GLU A 198 -24.71 19.63 20.49
CA GLU A 198 -23.74 19.01 19.60
C GLU A 198 -23.50 17.55 19.95
N SER A 199 -22.92 16.78 19.03
CA SER A 199 -22.77 15.33 19.18
C SER A 199 -21.67 14.78 18.29
N PHE A 200 -20.98 13.75 18.78
CA PHE A 200 -20.13 12.87 17.98
C PHE A 200 -20.38 11.39 18.28
N PHE A 201 -19.95 10.52 17.36
CA PHE A 201 -19.90 9.06 17.56
C PHE A 201 -18.56 8.50 17.08
N ASN A 202 -18.00 7.59 17.86
CA ASN A 202 -16.92 6.68 17.47
C ASN A 202 -17.51 5.44 16.81
N MET A 203 -17.65 5.46 15.48
CA MET A 203 -18.35 4.40 14.74
C MET A 203 -17.44 3.24 14.36
N PHE A 204 -17.79 2.03 14.81
CA PHE A 204 -17.31 0.77 14.25
C PHE A 204 -18.38 0.20 13.32
N VAL A 205 -17.99 -0.06 12.08
CA VAL A 205 -18.89 -0.47 10.99
C VAL A 205 -18.38 -1.74 10.31
N GLU A 206 -19.33 -2.53 9.82
CA GLU A 206 -19.10 -3.52 8.78
C GLU A 206 -19.82 -3.03 7.52
N VAL A 207 -19.14 -3.04 6.38
CA VAL A 207 -19.62 -2.49 5.11
C VAL A 207 -19.55 -3.56 4.04
N ASP A 208 -20.69 -3.88 3.42
CA ASP A 208 -20.68 -4.61 2.15
C ASP A 208 -20.51 -3.62 1.00
N VAL A 209 -19.56 -3.91 0.11
CA VAL A 209 -19.27 -3.14 -1.10
C VAL A 209 -19.61 -4.02 -2.31
N ASP A 210 -20.59 -3.60 -3.11
CA ASP A 210 -21.02 -4.29 -4.33
C ASP A 210 -20.18 -3.88 -5.54
N LEU A 211 -19.15 -4.68 -5.82
CA LEU A 211 -18.25 -4.52 -6.97
C LEU A 211 -18.82 -5.14 -8.26
N LYS A 212 -20.14 -5.40 -8.29
CA LYS A 212 -20.91 -5.90 -9.45
C LYS A 212 -20.35 -7.22 -9.98
N SER A 213 -19.63 -7.19 -11.10
CA SER A 213 -19.02 -8.36 -11.73
C SER A 213 -17.98 -9.05 -10.85
N PHE A 214 -17.37 -8.33 -9.91
CA PHE A 214 -16.37 -8.85 -8.98
C PHE A 214 -16.97 -9.34 -7.64
N GLY A 215 -18.30 -9.30 -7.51
CA GLY A 215 -19.03 -9.75 -6.32
C GLY A 215 -19.04 -8.72 -5.19
N VAL A 216 -19.41 -9.18 -3.99
CA VAL A 216 -19.50 -8.35 -2.78
C VAL A 216 -18.27 -8.57 -1.90
N LYS A 217 -17.72 -7.50 -1.35
CA LYS A 217 -16.66 -7.53 -0.33
C LYS A 217 -17.17 -6.97 0.98
N THR A 218 -16.98 -7.71 2.07
CA THR A 218 -17.38 -7.30 3.42
C THR A 218 -16.16 -6.75 4.13
N LEU A 219 -16.19 -5.48 4.52
CA LEU A 219 -15.08 -4.71 5.07
C LEU A 219 -15.40 -4.23 6.49
N TYR A 220 -14.39 -3.95 7.30
CA TYR A 220 -14.58 -3.37 8.64
C TYR A 220 -13.40 -2.47 9.05
N ASN A 221 -13.65 -1.50 9.93
CA ASN A 221 -12.62 -0.67 10.53
C ASN A 221 -12.16 -1.20 11.89
N LYS A 222 -10.89 -0.95 12.24
CA LYS A 222 -10.28 -1.31 13.53
C LYS A 222 -10.20 -0.13 14.49
N GLU A 223 -9.95 1.06 13.95
CA GLU A 223 -10.02 2.36 14.64
C GLU A 223 -11.37 3.03 14.33
N PRO A 224 -11.98 3.78 15.27
CA PRO A 224 -13.31 4.34 15.09
C PRO A 224 -13.37 5.40 13.99
N LEU A 225 -14.45 5.38 13.20
CA LEU A 225 -14.80 6.48 12.32
C LEU A 225 -15.51 7.55 13.15
N VAL A 226 -14.85 8.67 13.42
CA VAL A 226 -15.44 9.80 14.15
C VAL A 226 -16.43 10.53 13.23
N ILE A 227 -17.73 10.51 13.57
CA ILE A 227 -18.77 11.29 12.90
C ILE A 227 -19.36 12.32 13.85
N GLN A 228 -19.73 13.51 13.35
CA GLN A 228 -20.10 14.66 14.17
C GLN A 228 -21.32 15.43 13.62
N ASN A 229 -22.07 16.11 14.50
CA ASN A 229 -23.09 17.10 14.16
C ASN A 229 -23.27 18.13 15.30
N GLY A 230 -23.26 19.42 14.99
CA GLY A 230 -23.32 20.51 15.98
C GLY A 230 -24.66 21.24 16.11
N ASN A 231 -25.78 20.63 15.69
CA ASN A 231 -27.10 21.28 15.71
C ASN A 231 -28.25 20.30 15.90
N LEU A 232 -28.17 19.47 16.94
CA LEU A 232 -29.28 18.65 17.41
C LEU A 232 -30.32 19.53 18.09
N THR A 233 -31.60 19.23 17.88
CA THR A 233 -32.75 20.01 18.41
C THR A 233 -33.79 19.15 19.14
N GLY A 234 -33.52 17.86 19.33
CA GLY A 234 -34.40 16.92 20.02
C GLY A 234 -33.96 15.45 19.82
N PHE A 235 -34.67 14.53 20.48
CA PHE A 235 -34.52 13.08 20.32
C PHE A 235 -35.84 12.42 19.85
N PRO A 236 -35.80 11.46 18.88
CA PRO A 236 -34.66 11.16 18.02
C PRO A 236 -34.30 12.35 17.12
N PRO A 237 -33.00 12.60 16.84
CA PRO A 237 -32.60 13.78 16.09
C PRO A 237 -32.92 13.63 14.61
N GLN A 238 -33.28 14.73 13.95
CA GLN A 238 -33.33 14.82 12.48
C GLN A 238 -32.12 15.61 11.98
N VAL A 239 -30.99 14.93 11.79
CA VAL A 239 -29.69 15.53 11.45
C VAL A 239 -28.91 14.63 10.49
N VAL A 240 -27.92 15.18 9.79
CA VAL A 240 -26.91 14.38 9.09
C VAL A 240 -25.60 14.47 9.84
N TYR A 241 -25.13 13.33 10.36
CA TYR A 241 -23.76 13.18 10.82
C TYR A 241 -22.84 13.01 9.62
N GLN A 242 -21.71 13.68 9.68
CA GLN A 242 -20.61 13.57 8.72
C GLN A 242 -19.36 13.12 9.48
N HIS A 243 -18.52 12.24 8.91
CA HIS A 243 -17.12 12.29 9.33
C HIS A 243 -16.53 13.55 8.70
N ASP A 244 -15.79 14.33 9.48
CA ASP A 244 -15.11 15.47 8.90
C ASP A 244 -14.00 14.96 7.97
N ALA A 245 -13.80 15.71 6.90
CA ALA A 245 -12.50 15.74 6.28
C ALA A 245 -11.54 16.48 7.22
N ASN A 246 -10.35 16.87 6.78
CA ASN A 246 -9.34 17.53 7.62
C ASN A 246 -8.81 16.64 8.79
N THR A 247 -9.57 15.64 9.26
CA THR A 247 -9.25 14.57 10.21
C THR A 247 -8.84 13.28 9.49
N THR A 248 -8.08 12.41 10.17
CA THR A 248 -7.61 11.15 9.59
C THR A 248 -8.71 10.10 9.56
N SER A 249 -9.04 9.60 8.37
CA SER A 249 -10.02 8.53 8.24
C SER A 249 -9.42 7.16 8.60
N PRO A 250 -10.20 6.26 9.23
CA PRO A 250 -9.72 4.94 9.59
C PRO A 250 -9.53 4.07 8.34
N LEU A 251 -8.50 3.22 8.39
CA LEU A 251 -8.30 2.15 7.42
C LEU A 251 -9.40 1.08 7.54
N VAL A 252 -9.75 0.50 6.41
CA VAL A 252 -10.73 -0.59 6.29
C VAL A 252 -10.06 -1.87 5.81
N TYR A 253 -10.50 -2.99 6.38
CA TYR A 253 -9.88 -4.31 6.18
C TYR A 253 -10.93 -5.31 5.69
N ASP A 254 -10.54 -6.23 4.79
CA ASP A 254 -11.40 -7.34 4.37
C ASP A 254 -11.69 -8.27 5.56
N ARG A 255 -12.96 -8.60 5.76
CA ARG A 255 -13.45 -9.36 6.92
C ARG A 255 -12.92 -10.80 6.98
N ASN A 256 -12.56 -11.39 5.84
CA ASN A 256 -12.11 -12.77 5.73
C ASN A 256 -10.59 -12.89 5.73
N THR A 257 -9.88 -11.99 5.02
CA THR A 257 -8.41 -12.05 4.92
C THR A 257 -7.70 -11.17 5.95
N ASN A 258 -8.41 -10.23 6.60
CA ASN A 258 -7.87 -9.18 7.48
C ASN A 258 -6.84 -8.26 6.77
N GLU A 259 -6.86 -8.23 5.44
CA GLU A 259 -5.99 -7.42 4.60
C GLU A 259 -6.49 -5.98 4.53
N GLU A 260 -5.57 -5.00 4.53
CA GLU A 260 -5.91 -3.59 4.32
C GLU A 260 -6.36 -3.35 2.88
N ILE A 261 -7.53 -2.70 2.73
CA ILE A 261 -8.17 -2.45 1.44
C ILE A 261 -8.10 -0.98 1.03
N GLY A 262 -8.02 -0.06 2.00
CA GLY A 262 -8.13 1.37 1.76
C GLY A 262 -8.68 2.11 2.98
N TRP A 263 -9.43 3.19 2.76
CA TRP A 263 -10.06 3.97 3.82
C TRP A 263 -11.40 4.56 3.39
N VAL A 264 -12.24 4.93 4.37
CA VAL A 264 -13.47 5.69 4.12
C VAL A 264 -13.08 7.12 3.74
N GLU A 265 -13.52 7.63 2.59
CA GLU A 265 -13.25 9.01 2.15
C GLU A 265 -14.41 9.96 2.45
N LEU A 266 -15.65 9.47 2.44
CA LEU A 266 -16.80 10.23 2.92
C LEU A 266 -17.84 9.27 3.47
N ALA A 267 -18.47 9.61 4.60
CA ALA A 267 -19.67 8.95 5.05
C ALA A 267 -20.67 9.98 5.57
N GLY A 268 -21.93 9.80 5.20
CA GLY A 268 -23.05 10.57 5.71
C GLY A 268 -24.07 9.63 6.33
N HIS A 269 -24.55 9.96 7.54
CA HIS A 269 -25.59 9.22 8.25
C HIS A 269 -26.70 10.20 8.65
N GLY A 270 -27.78 10.21 7.87
CA GLY A 270 -28.98 10.99 8.14
C GLY A 270 -29.89 10.27 9.11
N VAL A 271 -29.98 10.71 10.36
CA VAL A 271 -30.91 10.18 11.37
C VAL A 271 -32.25 10.92 11.26
N GLY A 272 -33.38 10.23 11.48
CA GLY A 272 -34.71 10.85 11.52
C GLY A 272 -35.34 11.14 10.15
N TYR A 273 -34.73 10.69 9.05
CA TYR A 273 -35.26 10.77 7.69
C TYR A 273 -36.20 9.59 7.43
N SER A 274 -37.42 9.84 6.93
CA SER A 274 -38.53 8.85 6.86
C SER A 274 -38.39 7.79 5.75
N GLY A 275 -37.22 7.15 5.69
CA GLY A 275 -36.86 6.13 4.72
C GLY A 275 -36.60 6.70 3.32
N CYS A 276 -36.72 5.83 2.31
CA CYS A 276 -36.46 6.15 0.90
C CYS A 276 -37.53 7.04 0.23
N ASP A 277 -38.32 7.81 0.98
CA ASP A 277 -39.27 8.74 0.38
C ASP A 277 -38.54 9.85 -0.42
N GLN A 278 -39.17 10.33 -1.49
CA GLN A 278 -38.50 11.22 -2.44
C GLN A 278 -38.01 12.53 -1.80
N ALA A 279 -38.70 13.06 -0.78
CA ALA A 279 -38.32 14.32 -0.15
C ALA A 279 -37.16 14.11 0.84
N SER A 280 -37.25 13.12 1.72
CA SER A 280 -36.17 12.75 2.64
C SER A 280 -34.90 12.37 1.90
N ARG A 281 -35.03 11.52 0.87
CA ARG A 281 -33.89 11.12 0.03
C ARG A 281 -33.29 12.32 -0.70
N ALA A 282 -34.10 13.18 -1.34
CA ALA A 282 -33.56 14.33 -2.06
C ALA A 282 -32.87 15.34 -1.14
N ALA A 283 -33.35 15.52 0.09
CA ALA A 283 -32.70 16.36 1.09
C ALA A 283 -31.34 15.78 1.53
N PHE A 284 -31.30 14.48 1.86
CA PHE A 284 -30.06 13.79 2.23
C PHE A 284 -29.05 13.73 1.08
N ASP A 285 -29.49 13.34 -0.12
CA ASP A 285 -28.66 13.28 -1.32
C ASP A 285 -28.08 14.67 -1.66
N SER A 286 -28.89 15.73 -1.63
CA SER A 286 -28.43 17.11 -1.89
C SER A 286 -27.40 17.61 -0.87
N PHE A 287 -27.52 17.22 0.39
CA PHE A 287 -26.53 17.53 1.42
C PHE A 287 -25.21 16.77 1.17
N TYR A 288 -25.30 15.46 0.95
CA TYR A 288 -24.14 14.62 0.69
C TYR A 288 -23.38 15.04 -0.58
N ASP A 289 -24.10 15.32 -1.66
CA ASP A 289 -23.50 15.72 -2.94
C ASP A 289 -22.80 17.10 -2.84
N GLN A 290 -23.26 17.99 -1.94
CA GLN A 290 -22.57 19.24 -1.62
C GLN A 290 -21.24 19.00 -0.88
N LEU A 291 -21.20 18.04 0.06
CA LEU A 291 -19.97 17.62 0.74
C LEU A 291 -18.97 16.98 -0.24
N VAL A 292 -19.43 16.04 -1.09
CA VAL A 292 -18.62 15.44 -2.16
C VAL A 292 -18.01 16.53 -3.04
N LYS A 293 -18.83 17.49 -3.49
CA LYS A 293 -18.35 18.60 -4.32
C LYS A 293 -17.30 19.47 -3.60
N ALA A 294 -17.52 19.81 -2.34
CA ALA A 294 -16.57 20.60 -1.56
C ALA A 294 -15.22 19.88 -1.38
N ASN A 295 -15.23 18.55 -1.22
CA ASN A 295 -14.00 17.75 -1.18
C ASN A 295 -13.33 17.62 -2.56
N LEU A 296 -14.09 17.42 -3.64
CA LEU A 296 -13.55 17.41 -5.01
C LEU A 296 -12.89 18.76 -5.38
N ASP A 297 -13.48 19.89 -5.00
CA ASP A 297 -12.92 21.22 -5.22
C ASP A 297 -11.60 21.46 -4.43
N LYS A 298 -11.38 20.74 -3.32
CA LYS A 298 -10.09 20.68 -2.60
C LYS A 298 -9.10 19.76 -3.32
N ILE A 299 -9.51 18.53 -3.68
CA ILE A 299 -8.67 17.53 -4.37
C ILE A 299 -8.15 18.06 -5.72
N ASN A 300 -8.98 18.81 -6.46
CA ASN A 300 -8.59 19.48 -7.72
C ASN A 300 -7.51 20.58 -7.55
N LYS A 301 -7.21 20.98 -6.31
CA LYS A 301 -6.10 21.89 -5.95
C LYS A 301 -4.94 21.14 -5.29
N GLU A 302 -4.91 19.81 -5.45
CA GLU A 302 -4.05 18.87 -4.74
C GLU A 302 -4.15 18.98 -3.21
N CYS A 303 -5.25 19.50 -2.66
CA CYS A 303 -5.50 19.48 -1.22
C CYS A 303 -6.26 18.20 -0.86
N TYR A 304 -5.70 17.41 0.05
CA TYR A 304 -6.22 16.08 0.40
C TYR A 304 -6.82 16.10 1.81
N PRO A 305 -7.99 16.73 2.00
CA PRO A 305 -8.53 16.89 3.35
C PRO A 305 -8.83 15.51 3.98
N VAL A 306 -9.09 14.47 3.19
CA VAL A 306 -9.30 13.12 3.69
C VAL A 306 -8.13 12.23 3.27
N LEU A 307 -7.40 11.73 4.26
CA LEU A 307 -6.32 10.77 4.12
C LEU A 307 -6.42 9.71 5.22
N PRO A 308 -5.85 8.51 5.02
CA PRO A 308 -5.83 7.50 6.06
C PRO A 308 -4.96 7.97 7.22
N GLN A 309 -5.27 7.52 8.44
CA GLN A 309 -4.40 7.78 9.59
C GLN A 309 -2.99 7.22 9.34
N PRO A 310 -1.91 8.01 9.48
CA PRO A 310 -0.55 7.48 9.40
C PRO A 310 -0.33 6.40 10.45
N GLU A 311 0.02 5.18 10.03
CA GLU A 311 0.27 4.07 10.95
C GLU A 311 1.73 4.08 11.43
N LEU A 312 1.98 4.67 12.60
CA LEU A 312 3.30 4.75 13.22
C LEU A 312 3.70 3.42 13.88
N LYS A 313 4.89 2.93 13.50
CA LYS A 313 5.58 1.83 14.17
C LYS A 313 7.05 2.17 14.43
N VAL A 314 7.58 1.69 15.55
CA VAL A 314 9.02 1.71 15.86
C VAL A 314 9.69 0.45 15.31
N LEU A 315 10.77 0.61 14.55
CA LEU A 315 11.57 -0.51 14.03
C LEU A 315 12.62 -0.99 15.04
N GLY A 316 13.18 -0.05 15.81
CA GLY A 316 14.19 -0.33 16.83
C GLY A 316 15.08 0.89 17.10
N ARG A 317 16.20 0.66 17.78
CA ARG A 317 17.19 1.70 18.06
C ARG A 317 18.62 1.22 17.81
N TYR A 318 19.48 2.12 17.36
CA TYR A 318 20.92 1.89 17.28
C TYR A 318 21.69 3.02 17.95
N ASN A 319 22.91 2.71 18.38
CA ASN A 319 23.79 3.65 19.06
C ASN A 319 24.85 4.17 18.07
N TYR A 320 25.15 5.46 18.13
CA TYR A 320 26.21 6.09 17.35
C TYR A 320 26.88 7.20 18.15
N GLU A 321 28.07 7.63 17.74
CA GLU A 321 28.77 8.76 18.35
C GLU A 321 28.95 9.89 17.35
N GLU A 322 28.69 11.12 17.80
CA GLU A 322 28.84 12.32 16.98
C GLU A 322 29.34 13.46 17.87
N ASN A 323 30.40 14.15 17.44
CA ASN A 323 31.07 15.22 18.18
C ASN A 323 31.50 14.85 19.62
N GLY A 324 31.85 13.58 19.85
CA GLY A 324 32.26 13.06 21.16
C GLY A 324 31.11 12.80 22.15
N GLN A 325 29.86 12.86 21.67
CA GLN A 325 28.67 12.51 22.44
C GLN A 325 28.05 11.23 21.88
N SER A 326 27.72 10.28 22.77
CA SER A 326 27.05 9.03 22.41
C SER A 326 25.53 9.22 22.38
N TRP A 327 24.92 8.86 21.25
CA TRP A 327 23.48 8.99 20.96
C TRP A 327 22.83 7.62 20.79
N SER A 328 21.51 7.56 20.99
CA SER A 328 20.65 6.49 20.48
C SER A 328 19.72 7.09 19.43
N ARG A 329 19.78 6.59 18.19
CA ARG A 329 18.81 6.87 17.13
C ARG A 329 17.69 5.83 17.18
N TYR A 330 16.46 6.28 17.08
CA TYR A 330 15.24 5.47 17.06
C TYR A 330 14.66 5.52 15.65
N ARG A 331 14.62 4.39 14.93
CA ARG A 331 14.04 4.31 13.59
C ARG A 331 12.54 4.04 13.67
N LEU A 332 11.78 4.79 12.89
CA LEU A 332 10.33 4.77 12.81
C LEU A 332 9.92 4.55 11.35
N VAL A 333 8.75 3.95 11.18
CA VAL A 333 8.13 3.72 9.86
C VAL A 333 6.67 4.15 9.96
N ILE A 334 6.17 4.84 8.93
CA ILE A 334 4.74 4.92 8.64
C ILE A 334 4.40 3.73 7.73
N THR A 335 3.70 2.71 8.23
CA THR A 335 3.52 1.44 7.49
C THR A 335 2.66 1.61 6.25
N ASN A 336 1.65 2.48 6.29
CA ASN A 336 0.78 2.83 5.17
C ASN A 336 1.28 4.05 4.34
N ALA A 337 2.60 4.33 4.35
CA ALA A 337 3.19 5.46 3.63
C ALA A 337 2.83 5.54 2.13
N ASP A 338 2.59 4.40 1.46
CA ASP A 338 2.23 4.36 0.03
C ASP A 338 0.81 4.87 -0.25
N SER A 339 -0.02 4.99 0.79
CA SER A 339 -1.37 5.57 0.70
C SER A 339 -1.37 7.10 0.69
N PHE A 340 -0.23 7.77 0.91
CA PHE A 340 -0.13 9.24 0.88
C PHE A 340 0.25 9.74 -0.53
N PRO A 341 -0.39 10.82 -1.05
CA PRO A 341 -0.15 11.27 -2.42
C PRO A 341 1.23 11.91 -2.58
N PRO A 342 1.99 11.60 -3.66
CA PRO A 342 3.30 12.21 -3.91
C PRO A 342 3.28 13.74 -3.96
N ALA A 343 2.15 14.34 -4.35
CA ALA A 343 1.92 15.78 -4.36
C ALA A 343 2.12 16.47 -2.99
N LEU A 344 1.96 15.74 -1.87
CA LEU A 344 2.28 16.23 -0.52
C LEU A 344 3.78 16.47 -0.28
N PHE A 345 4.65 15.78 -1.03
CA PHE A 345 6.10 15.78 -0.80
C PHE A 345 6.89 16.54 -1.87
N THR A 346 6.19 17.24 -2.77
CA THR A 346 6.81 18.08 -3.79
C THR A 346 7.55 19.26 -3.15
N PRO A 347 8.67 19.72 -3.73
CA PRO A 347 9.35 20.95 -3.29
C PRO A 347 8.44 22.16 -3.46
N ALA A 348 8.29 22.97 -2.40
CA ALA A 348 7.35 24.09 -2.33
C ALA A 348 8.06 25.42 -2.02
N PRO A 349 8.85 25.99 -2.97
CA PRO A 349 9.60 27.23 -2.76
C PRO A 349 8.73 28.49 -2.57
N GLN A 350 7.42 28.39 -2.82
CA GLN A 350 6.42 29.42 -2.51
C GLN A 350 6.03 29.49 -1.02
N LEU A 351 6.37 28.47 -0.23
CA LEU A 351 6.10 28.40 1.20
C LEU A 351 7.34 28.82 2.00
N PRO A 352 7.22 29.22 3.28
CA PRO A 352 8.37 29.59 4.12
C PRO A 352 9.51 28.56 4.10
N SER A 353 10.77 28.99 4.16
CA SER A 353 11.90 28.05 4.14
C SER A 353 11.98 27.21 5.42
N CYS A 354 12.50 25.98 5.29
CA CYS A 354 12.89 25.19 6.45
C CYS A 354 14.37 25.45 6.77
N GLY A 355 14.62 26.46 7.62
CA GLY A 355 15.98 26.96 7.85
C GLY A 355 16.60 27.45 6.54
N LEU A 356 17.73 26.85 6.16
CA LEU A 356 18.42 27.14 4.89
C LEU A 356 17.80 26.46 3.66
N ASN A 357 16.87 25.50 3.83
CA ASN A 357 16.20 24.87 2.70
C ASN A 357 15.04 25.75 2.19
N THR A 358 15.32 26.55 1.16
CA THR A 358 14.36 27.42 0.47
C THR A 358 13.41 26.67 -0.46
N SER A 359 13.66 25.39 -0.75
CA SER A 359 12.79 24.52 -1.55
C SER A 359 12.38 23.30 -0.72
N SER A 360 12.00 23.56 0.54
CA SER A 360 11.52 22.54 1.46
C SER A 360 10.30 21.82 0.91
N SER A 361 10.09 20.58 1.35
CA SER A 361 8.88 19.83 1.06
C SER A 361 7.63 20.61 1.46
N ARG A 362 6.57 20.48 0.66
CA ARG A 362 5.23 20.98 0.97
C ARG A 362 4.73 20.47 2.33
N THR A 363 5.02 19.21 2.65
CA THR A 363 4.67 18.60 3.94
C THR A 363 5.87 18.60 4.89
N TRP A 364 5.65 19.04 6.13
CA TRP A 364 6.59 18.78 7.22
C TRP A 364 6.11 17.59 8.05
N VAL A 365 7.04 16.82 8.59
CA VAL A 365 6.77 15.66 9.44
C VAL A 365 7.36 15.90 10.80
N ASP A 366 6.54 16.06 11.81
CA ASP A 366 6.97 16.38 13.17
C ASP A 366 6.72 15.18 14.10
N ILE A 367 7.71 14.89 14.96
CA ILE A 367 7.68 13.77 15.92
C ILE A 367 7.52 14.37 17.32
N TYR A 368 6.57 13.87 18.10
CA TYR A 368 6.24 14.36 19.42
C TYR A 368 6.44 13.30 20.51
N GLN A 369 6.86 13.76 21.70
CA GLN A 369 6.64 12.99 22.93
C GLN A 369 5.26 13.34 23.48
N ASN A 370 4.48 12.30 23.80
CA ASN A 370 3.08 12.39 24.26
C ASN A 370 2.04 12.70 23.17
N ASN A 371 0.78 12.49 23.52
CA ASN A 371 -0.43 12.49 22.69
C ASN A 371 -1.03 13.87 22.34
N ASN A 372 -0.42 14.97 22.80
CA ASN A 372 -1.03 16.31 22.73
C ASN A 372 -0.26 17.29 21.81
N SER A 373 0.59 16.80 20.90
CA SER A 373 1.44 17.58 19.98
C SER A 373 2.22 18.77 20.59
N SER A 374 2.43 18.80 21.91
CA SER A 374 2.95 19.98 22.62
C SER A 374 4.47 19.95 22.84
N SER A 375 5.09 18.78 22.70
CA SER A 375 6.51 18.56 22.93
C SER A 375 7.17 17.90 21.73
N ARG A 376 7.57 18.71 20.74
CA ARG A 376 8.26 18.24 19.53
C ARG A 376 9.67 17.75 19.87
N LEU A 377 9.97 16.51 19.50
CA LEU A 377 11.27 15.86 19.64
C LEU A 377 12.18 16.18 18.44
N TYR A 378 11.63 16.03 17.22
CA TYR A 378 12.37 16.14 15.97
C TYR A 378 11.39 16.40 14.82
N GLY A 379 11.89 16.62 13.61
CA GLY A 379 11.06 16.60 12.42
C GLY A 379 11.81 16.84 11.11
N PHE A 380 11.14 16.49 10.02
CA PHE A 380 11.68 16.44 8.65
C PHE A 380 10.93 17.43 7.75
N CYS A 381 11.67 18.11 6.89
CA CYS A 381 11.14 19.09 5.94
C CYS A 381 11.77 18.99 4.55
N ALA A 382 12.56 17.93 4.32
CA ALA A 382 13.28 17.65 3.08
C ALA A 382 12.89 16.27 2.51
N LEU A 383 11.68 15.80 2.82
CA LEU A 383 11.12 14.57 2.26
C LEU A 383 10.59 14.85 0.84
N ASN A 384 11.05 14.08 -0.15
CA ASN A 384 10.72 14.26 -1.57
C ASN A 384 9.67 13.26 -2.08
N SER A 385 9.31 12.26 -1.28
CA SER A 385 8.38 11.19 -1.65
C SER A 385 7.74 10.56 -0.40
N PRO A 386 6.53 9.96 -0.53
CA PRO A 386 5.88 9.24 0.57
C PRO A 386 6.74 8.09 1.10
N THR A 387 7.49 7.41 0.23
CA THR A 387 8.37 6.28 0.58
C THR A 387 9.38 6.63 1.67
N GLN A 388 9.84 7.88 1.78
CA GLN A 388 10.77 8.30 2.83
C GLN A 388 10.14 8.36 4.23
N LEU A 389 8.81 8.35 4.36
CA LEU A 389 8.12 8.13 5.64
C LEU A 389 8.43 6.74 6.25
N LYS A 390 8.98 5.81 5.46
CA LYS A 390 9.39 4.48 5.92
C LYS A 390 10.76 4.48 6.63
N ASP A 391 11.47 5.62 6.67
CA ASP A 391 12.78 5.75 7.32
C ASP A 391 12.96 7.09 8.06
N ILE A 392 11.92 7.50 8.80
CA ILE A 392 12.01 8.68 9.69
C ILE A 392 12.57 8.27 11.05
N TRP A 393 13.18 9.21 11.77
CA TRP A 393 13.88 8.91 13.02
C TRP A 393 13.97 10.13 13.94
N PHE A 394 14.27 9.88 15.21
CA PHE A 394 14.78 10.89 16.14
C PHE A 394 15.98 10.32 16.91
N ALA A 395 16.80 11.20 17.49
CA ALA A 395 17.94 10.80 18.30
C ALA A 395 17.89 11.47 19.67
N LEU A 396 18.29 10.73 20.71
CA LEU A 396 18.44 11.24 22.07
C LEU A 396 19.85 10.92 22.60
N PRO A 397 20.42 11.73 23.50
CA PRO A 397 21.62 11.35 24.23
C PRO A 397 21.39 10.04 24.98
N GLN A 398 22.38 9.15 25.06
CA GLN A 398 22.21 7.85 25.75
C GLN A 398 21.90 7.99 27.26
N THR A 399 22.15 9.16 27.85
CA THR A 399 21.79 9.53 29.22
C THR A 399 20.31 9.86 29.40
N GLN A 400 19.57 10.12 28.32
CA GLN A 400 18.15 10.44 28.32
C GLN A 400 17.31 9.18 28.06
N LYS A 401 16.26 8.99 28.88
CA LYS A 401 15.32 7.89 28.66
C LYS A 401 14.46 8.15 27.42
N PRO A 402 14.08 7.11 26.64
CA PRO A 402 13.14 7.26 25.55
C PRO A 402 11.77 7.77 26.04
N PRO A 403 11.01 8.50 25.21
CA PRO A 403 9.65 8.94 25.54
C PRO A 403 8.73 7.74 25.75
N LYS A 404 7.81 7.82 26.73
CA LYS A 404 6.86 6.72 26.97
C LYS A 404 5.94 6.48 25.76
N CYS A 405 5.51 7.57 25.12
CA CYS A 405 4.63 7.56 23.97
C CYS A 405 5.16 8.47 22.86
N LEU A 406 4.96 8.04 21.62
CA LEU A 406 5.31 8.77 20.40
C LEU A 406 4.08 9.03 19.55
N GLN A 407 4.08 10.15 18.85
CA GLN A 407 3.14 10.47 17.77
C GLN A 407 3.88 11.20 16.65
N VAL A 408 3.44 11.00 15.41
CA VAL A 408 3.91 11.70 14.21
C VAL A 408 2.77 12.52 13.64
N GLU A 409 3.03 13.76 13.26
CA GLU A 409 2.10 14.64 12.55
C GLU A 409 2.66 14.97 11.16
N LEU A 410 1.87 14.76 10.10
CA LEU A 410 2.15 15.24 8.75
C LEU A 410 1.40 16.56 8.56
N ASN A 411 2.13 17.67 8.44
CA ASN A 411 1.59 19.02 8.26
C ASN A 411 1.70 19.43 6.78
N ASP A 412 0.59 19.38 6.04
CA ASP A 412 0.47 19.93 4.68
C ASP A 412 0.31 21.45 4.74
N ARG A 413 1.42 22.13 4.50
CA ARG A 413 1.56 23.57 4.70
C ARG A 413 0.91 24.40 3.59
N GLN A 414 0.55 23.79 2.46
CA GLN A 414 -0.13 24.49 1.37
C GLN A 414 -1.64 24.60 1.64
N CYS A 415 -2.22 23.54 2.21
CA CYS A 415 -3.66 23.45 2.45
C CYS A 415 -4.04 23.62 3.94
N ASN A 416 -3.05 23.74 4.83
CA ASN A 416 -3.21 23.85 6.28
C ASN A 416 -3.98 22.65 6.87
N TYR A 417 -3.53 21.44 6.51
CA TYR A 417 -4.04 20.17 7.04
C TYR A 417 -2.98 19.43 7.84
N LYS A 418 -3.43 18.74 8.89
CA LYS A 418 -2.60 17.95 9.79
C LYS A 418 -3.13 16.53 9.83
N TYR A 419 -2.27 15.55 9.55
CA TYR A 419 -2.62 14.13 9.61
C TYR A 419 -1.81 13.50 10.74
N SER A 420 -2.48 13.23 11.87
CA SER A 420 -1.85 12.73 13.09
C SER A 420 -1.89 11.20 13.13
N SER A 421 -0.74 10.57 13.38
CA SER A 421 -0.65 9.12 13.54
C SER A 421 -1.40 8.61 14.76
N ASN A 422 -1.61 7.30 14.82
CA ASN A 422 -1.89 6.61 16.07
C ASN A 422 -0.81 6.94 17.12
N VAL A 423 -1.21 6.97 18.40
CA VAL A 423 -0.29 7.16 19.52
C VAL A 423 0.34 5.81 19.86
N LEU A 424 1.66 5.73 19.82
CA LEU A 424 2.41 4.51 20.11
C LEU A 424 3.10 4.61 21.48
N CYS A 425 2.54 3.92 22.49
CA CYS A 425 3.08 3.86 23.85
C CYS A 425 3.76 2.53 24.16
N ASP A 426 4.68 2.53 25.14
CA ASP A 426 5.30 1.33 25.74
C ASP A 426 5.89 0.35 24.70
N TYR A 427 6.44 0.91 23.62
CA TYR A 427 6.89 0.21 22.42
C TYR A 427 8.20 -0.57 22.62
N PRO A 428 8.38 -1.71 21.91
CA PRO A 428 9.61 -2.48 21.97
C PRO A 428 10.79 -1.69 21.38
N LEU A 429 11.95 -1.87 22.00
CA LEU A 429 13.21 -1.21 21.61
C LEU A 429 14.32 -2.24 21.36
N PRO A 430 14.15 -3.11 20.33
CA PRO A 430 15.22 -3.99 19.91
C PRO A 430 16.45 -3.15 19.52
N LEU A 431 17.64 -3.66 19.85
CA LEU A 431 18.86 -3.12 19.29
C LEU A 431 18.93 -3.54 17.83
N ILE A 432 19.06 -2.58 16.93
CA ILE A 432 19.28 -2.80 15.51
C ILE A 432 20.66 -2.27 15.12
N ASP A 433 21.20 -2.71 13.99
CA ASP A 433 22.32 -2.02 13.34
C ASP A 433 21.83 -0.76 12.59
N GLU A 434 22.76 -0.05 11.95
CA GLU A 434 22.44 1.15 11.17
C GLU A 434 21.55 0.86 9.93
N PHE A 435 21.55 -0.38 9.44
CA PHE A 435 20.75 -0.84 8.31
C PHE A 435 19.35 -1.31 8.72
N GLY A 436 19.13 -1.62 10.00
CA GLY A 436 17.86 -2.04 10.59
C GLY A 436 17.76 -3.54 10.92
N ASN A 437 18.86 -4.29 10.86
CA ASN A 437 18.89 -5.70 11.25
C ASN A 437 18.93 -5.83 12.78
N GLU A 438 18.14 -6.73 13.36
CA GLU A 438 18.10 -6.93 14.82
C GLU A 438 19.40 -7.58 15.33
N ILE A 439 20.08 -6.88 16.24
CA ILE A 439 21.28 -7.35 16.93
C ILE A 439 20.85 -8.24 18.10
N SER A 440 20.60 -9.51 17.79
CA SER A 440 20.36 -10.51 18.82
C SER A 440 21.60 -10.69 19.71
N PRO A 441 21.48 -10.61 21.06
CA PRO A 441 22.60 -10.81 21.95
C PRO A 441 23.06 -12.28 21.90
N GLN A 442 24.14 -12.53 21.16
CA GLN A 442 24.78 -13.85 21.04
C GLN A 442 25.07 -14.46 22.42
N PRO A 443 24.58 -15.68 22.73
CA PRO A 443 25.07 -16.44 23.87
C PRO A 443 26.58 -16.70 23.69
N GLY A 444 27.37 -16.46 24.74
CA GLY A 444 28.84 -16.49 24.65
C GLY A 444 29.39 -17.77 24.01
N SER A 445 30.23 -17.62 22.99
CA SER A 445 30.72 -18.76 22.21
C SER A 445 31.80 -19.56 22.94
N SER A 446 31.70 -20.88 22.85
CA SER A 446 32.80 -21.80 23.14
C SER A 446 33.23 -22.46 21.83
N THR A 447 34.54 -22.45 21.54
CA THR A 447 35.09 -22.95 20.28
C THR A 447 35.43 -24.43 20.36
N SER A 448 34.82 -25.26 19.51
CA SER A 448 35.45 -26.50 19.05
C SER A 448 34.94 -26.94 17.67
N GLY A 449 35.87 -27.21 16.75
CA GLY A 449 35.71 -28.19 15.67
C GLY A 449 34.66 -27.97 14.56
N GLY A 450 35.06 -27.29 13.48
CA GLY A 450 34.89 -27.92 12.15
C GLY A 450 33.56 -27.72 11.39
N LYS A 451 32.84 -26.61 11.56
CA LYS A 451 31.96 -26.05 10.50
C LYS A 451 31.55 -24.62 10.83
N THR A 452 31.80 -23.68 9.93
CA THR A 452 31.26 -22.31 10.04
C THR A 452 30.15 -22.14 9.02
N THR A 453 28.91 -22.07 9.49
CA THR A 453 27.78 -21.58 8.70
C THR A 453 27.57 -20.12 9.08
N ILE A 454 27.65 -19.21 8.11
CA ILE A 454 27.40 -17.79 8.32
C ILE A 454 26.08 -17.48 7.61
N GLU A 455 25.10 -16.97 8.36
CA GLU A 455 23.92 -16.31 7.81
C GLU A 455 24.27 -14.85 7.53
N VAL A 456 23.92 -14.37 6.34
CA VAL A 456 24.43 -13.11 5.80
C VAL A 456 23.25 -12.16 5.59
N GLY A 457 23.25 -11.04 6.32
CA GLY A 457 22.29 -9.94 6.13
C GLY A 457 22.56 -9.17 4.83
N LYS A 458 21.58 -8.37 4.38
CA LYS A 458 21.69 -7.60 3.13
C LYS A 458 22.52 -6.32 3.35
N GLY A 459 23.78 -6.34 2.91
CA GLY A 459 24.69 -5.19 2.84
C GLY A 459 25.94 -5.53 2.00
N PRO A 460 26.73 -4.53 1.56
CA PRO A 460 27.95 -4.77 0.78
C PRO A 460 29.05 -5.41 1.65
N ILE A 461 29.86 -6.30 1.05
CA ILE A 461 30.80 -7.16 1.77
C ILE A 461 32.22 -7.02 1.22
N ASP A 462 33.15 -6.55 2.05
CA ASP A 462 34.59 -6.66 1.77
C ASP A 462 35.08 -8.09 2.06
N ILE A 463 35.25 -8.87 0.99
CA ILE A 463 35.73 -10.25 1.05
C ILE A 463 37.18 -10.33 1.58
N CYS A 464 38.01 -9.31 1.37
CA CYS A 464 39.39 -9.28 1.86
C CYS A 464 39.46 -9.02 3.38
N GLN A 465 38.47 -8.36 3.99
CA GLN A 465 38.37 -8.27 5.44
C GLN A 465 37.88 -9.57 6.10
N LEU A 466 36.96 -10.29 5.47
CA LEU A 466 36.44 -11.55 6.00
C LEU A 466 37.46 -12.70 5.93
N VAL A 467 38.27 -12.77 4.87
CA VAL A 467 39.33 -13.77 4.71
C VAL A 467 40.59 -13.15 4.10
N PRO A 468 41.46 -12.50 4.91
CA PRO A 468 42.65 -11.78 4.42
C PRO A 468 43.64 -12.62 3.59
N SER A 469 43.62 -13.96 3.76
CA SER A 469 44.48 -14.88 3.00
C SER A 469 44.05 -15.09 1.54
N LEU A 470 42.83 -14.71 1.14
CA LEU A 470 42.40 -14.78 -0.27
C LEU A 470 43.10 -13.73 -1.15
N CYS A 471 43.43 -12.57 -0.59
CA CYS A 471 43.91 -11.41 -1.35
C CYS A 471 45.46 -11.28 -1.33
N GLN A 472 46.17 -12.31 -0.84
CA GLN A 472 47.64 -12.30 -0.69
C GLN A 472 48.37 -13.49 -1.34
N ASN A 473 47.67 -14.46 -1.94
CA ASN A 473 48.29 -15.65 -2.56
C ASN A 473 47.76 -15.94 -3.97
N SER A 474 48.65 -16.01 -4.95
CA SER A 474 48.38 -16.33 -6.37
C SER A 474 48.14 -17.83 -6.66
N GLN A 475 47.67 -18.58 -5.66
CA GLN A 475 47.52 -20.04 -5.67
C GLN A 475 46.23 -20.43 -4.92
N VAL A 476 45.08 -19.95 -5.39
CA VAL A 476 43.75 -20.34 -4.90
C VAL A 476 43.01 -21.05 -6.03
N ASP A 477 43.22 -22.37 -6.14
CA ASP A 477 42.75 -23.18 -7.27
C ASP A 477 41.22 -23.30 -7.40
N LYS A 478 40.45 -22.88 -6.38
CA LYS A 478 38.98 -22.95 -6.34
C LYS A 478 38.41 -21.84 -5.47
N PHE A 479 37.43 -21.10 -5.99
CA PHE A 479 36.51 -20.30 -5.19
C PHE A 479 35.07 -20.41 -5.73
N LYS A 480 34.11 -19.98 -4.93
CA LYS A 480 32.67 -20.04 -5.19
C LYS A 480 32.07 -18.68 -4.85
N ILE A 481 31.37 -18.06 -5.79
CA ILE A 481 30.47 -16.94 -5.52
C ILE A 481 29.03 -17.42 -5.74
N THR A 482 28.13 -17.07 -4.84
CA THR A 482 26.70 -17.39 -4.95
C THR A 482 25.94 -16.23 -4.38
N VAL A 483 25.36 -15.40 -5.25
CA VAL A 483 24.45 -14.33 -4.84
C VAL A 483 23.11 -14.97 -4.51
N LYS A 484 22.78 -15.06 -3.22
CA LYS A 484 21.49 -15.59 -2.76
C LYS A 484 20.50 -14.44 -2.60
N LEU A 485 19.46 -14.40 -3.43
CA LEU A 485 18.27 -13.61 -3.16
C LEU A 485 17.24 -14.50 -2.46
N SER A 486 16.96 -14.22 -1.18
CA SER A 486 15.87 -14.87 -0.45
C SER A 486 14.60 -14.05 -0.53
N ILE A 487 13.57 -14.64 -1.13
CA ILE A 487 12.17 -14.23 -1.04
C ILE A 487 11.38 -15.49 -0.66
N SER A 488 10.53 -15.41 0.37
CA SER A 488 9.50 -16.43 0.69
C SER A 488 9.95 -17.89 0.95
N GLY A 489 11.08 -18.10 1.62
CA GLY A 489 11.22 -19.24 2.56
C GLY A 489 11.38 -20.65 1.99
N ARG A 490 12.01 -20.83 0.81
CA ARG A 490 12.47 -22.15 0.33
C ARG A 490 13.95 -22.13 -0.04
N THR A 491 14.58 -23.29 -0.10
CA THR A 491 16.02 -23.44 -0.39
C THR A 491 16.26 -24.69 -1.21
N PHE A 492 17.00 -24.56 -2.31
CA PHE A 492 17.42 -25.66 -3.17
C PHE A 492 18.93 -25.63 -3.39
N ALA A 493 19.52 -26.76 -3.81
CA ALA A 493 20.96 -26.88 -4.00
C ALA A 493 21.30 -27.83 -5.16
N GLY A 494 22.00 -27.31 -6.17
CA GLY A 494 22.62 -28.06 -7.26
C GLY A 494 24.14 -28.20 -7.09
N LYS A 495 24.74 -29.10 -7.87
CA LYS A 495 26.19 -29.42 -7.85
C LYS A 495 26.67 -29.67 -9.28
N LEU A 496 27.74 -29.02 -9.72
CA LEU A 496 28.39 -29.28 -11.01
C LEU A 496 29.92 -29.17 -10.92
N THR A 497 30.59 -29.68 -11.95
CA THR A 497 32.04 -30.01 -11.95
C THR A 497 32.66 -29.62 -13.29
N ARG A 498 33.88 -29.05 -13.31
CA ARG A 498 34.52 -28.52 -14.53
C ARG A 498 35.41 -29.56 -15.25
N PRO A 499 35.36 -29.67 -16.60
CA PRO A 499 36.40 -30.31 -17.41
C PRO A 499 37.60 -29.35 -17.68
N LYS A 500 38.55 -29.77 -18.51
CA LYS A 500 39.84 -29.10 -18.73
C LYS A 500 39.81 -28.15 -19.95
N ALA A 501 40.55 -27.05 -19.87
CA ALA A 501 40.53 -25.90 -20.78
C ALA A 501 40.85 -26.19 -22.27
N ARG A 502 40.40 -25.29 -23.17
CA ARG A 502 40.71 -25.27 -24.61
C ARG A 502 40.87 -23.82 -25.12
N ASP A 503 42.01 -23.57 -25.78
CA ASP A 503 42.51 -22.41 -26.55
C ASP A 503 42.13 -20.93 -26.21
N GLU A 504 43.19 -20.13 -26.02
CA GLU A 504 43.23 -18.73 -25.58
C GLU A 504 43.08 -17.70 -26.73
N THR A 505 41.88 -17.51 -27.30
CA THR A 505 41.69 -16.47 -28.37
C THR A 505 40.46 -15.57 -28.23
N THR A 506 39.76 -15.56 -27.09
CA THR A 506 38.70 -14.57 -26.83
C THR A 506 39.15 -13.51 -25.81
N LEU A 507 38.69 -12.27 -26.03
CA LEU A 507 39.05 -11.11 -25.20
C LEU A 507 38.30 -11.17 -23.86
N ALA A 508 38.92 -11.79 -22.86
CA ALA A 508 38.39 -11.86 -21.50
C ALA A 508 38.23 -10.47 -20.86
N LEU A 509 37.12 -10.27 -20.15
CA LEU A 509 36.93 -9.15 -19.23
C LEU A 509 38.01 -9.19 -18.13
N SER A 510 38.54 -8.03 -17.72
CA SER A 510 39.41 -8.01 -16.54
C SER A 510 38.63 -8.40 -15.29
N ALA A 511 39.31 -8.97 -14.29
CA ALA A 511 38.66 -9.37 -13.04
C ALA A 511 37.97 -8.20 -12.31
N GLU A 512 38.49 -6.97 -12.46
CA GLU A 512 37.88 -5.74 -11.94
C GLU A 512 36.62 -5.33 -12.72
N GLN A 513 36.63 -5.45 -14.06
CA GLN A 513 35.47 -5.17 -14.89
C GLN A 513 34.33 -6.14 -14.61
N SER A 514 34.64 -7.44 -14.44
CA SER A 514 33.66 -8.46 -14.04
C SER A 514 33.08 -8.20 -12.64
N HIS A 515 33.84 -7.59 -11.74
CA HIS A 515 33.39 -7.26 -10.38
C HIS A 515 32.39 -6.09 -10.38
N ALA A 516 32.78 -4.94 -10.95
CA ALA A 516 31.90 -3.77 -11.06
C ALA A 516 30.63 -4.06 -11.87
N PHE A 517 30.73 -4.93 -12.88
CA PHE A 517 29.60 -5.46 -13.62
C PHE A 517 28.61 -6.22 -12.72
N ILE A 518 29.07 -7.18 -11.91
CA ILE A 518 28.19 -7.96 -11.02
C ILE A 518 27.52 -7.07 -9.95
N GLU A 519 28.23 -6.08 -9.40
CA GLU A 519 27.66 -5.14 -8.43
C GLU A 519 26.55 -4.27 -9.06
N SER A 520 26.80 -3.69 -10.24
CA SER A 520 25.81 -2.89 -10.97
C SER A 520 24.55 -3.70 -11.33
N LEU A 521 24.72 -4.99 -11.63
CA LEU A 521 23.61 -5.88 -11.97
C LEU A 521 22.62 -6.04 -10.81
N GLN A 522 23.12 -6.16 -9.57
CA GLN A 522 22.25 -6.31 -8.40
C GLN A 522 21.33 -5.09 -8.19
N ALA A 523 21.79 -3.87 -8.54
CA ALA A 523 20.99 -2.66 -8.43
C ALA A 523 19.86 -2.63 -9.47
N SER A 524 20.17 -2.85 -10.75
CA SER A 524 19.16 -2.89 -11.82
C SER A 524 18.17 -4.06 -11.69
N LEU A 525 18.59 -5.20 -11.14
CA LEU A 525 17.67 -6.34 -10.91
C LEU A 525 16.63 -6.06 -9.83
N ALA A 526 16.93 -5.19 -8.86
CA ALA A 526 15.96 -4.77 -7.85
C ALA A 526 14.85 -3.88 -8.44
N GLU A 527 15.14 -3.12 -9.50
CA GLU A 527 14.13 -2.32 -10.23
C GLU A 527 13.24 -3.18 -11.14
N LEU A 528 13.78 -4.26 -11.71
CA LEU A 528 13.07 -5.14 -12.66
C LEU A 528 12.16 -6.20 -12.00
N ASN A 529 12.17 -6.31 -10.67
CA ASN A 529 11.34 -7.25 -9.88
C ASN A 529 11.45 -8.73 -10.31
N LEU A 530 12.60 -9.14 -10.85
CA LEU A 530 12.88 -10.52 -11.23
C LEU A 530 13.24 -11.35 -9.99
N SER A 531 12.52 -12.45 -9.75
CA SER A 531 12.67 -13.28 -8.56
C SER A 531 13.90 -14.19 -8.57
N GLU A 532 14.41 -14.53 -9.75
CA GLU A 532 15.61 -15.35 -9.95
C GLU A 532 16.36 -14.88 -11.21
N LEU A 533 17.69 -14.89 -11.15
CA LEU A 533 18.56 -14.69 -12.31
C LEU A 533 19.82 -15.54 -12.08
N VAL A 534 20.16 -16.38 -13.06
CA VAL A 534 21.39 -17.17 -13.00
C VAL A 534 22.42 -16.53 -13.94
N ILE A 535 23.61 -16.24 -13.40
CA ILE A 535 24.78 -15.87 -14.18
C ILE A 535 25.79 -17.00 -14.03
N GLU A 536 26.11 -17.67 -15.13
CA GLU A 536 27.19 -18.65 -15.17
C GLU A 536 28.38 -18.05 -15.92
N THR A 537 29.53 -17.97 -15.26
CA THR A 537 30.80 -17.55 -15.87
C THR A 537 31.71 -18.76 -16.05
N ASP A 538 32.11 -19.06 -17.29
CA ASP A 538 33.08 -20.12 -17.59
C ASP A 538 34.25 -19.57 -18.40
N GLY A 539 35.28 -19.10 -17.69
CA GLY A 539 36.50 -18.54 -18.28
C GLY A 539 36.26 -17.20 -18.97
N ASP A 540 35.80 -17.26 -20.22
CA ASP A 540 35.77 -16.13 -21.16
C ASP A 540 34.34 -15.68 -21.52
N ILE A 541 33.30 -16.40 -21.05
CA ILE A 541 31.91 -16.13 -21.39
C ILE A 541 31.01 -16.07 -20.14
N SER A 542 30.18 -15.03 -20.07
CA SER A 542 29.08 -14.91 -19.11
C SER A 542 27.75 -15.33 -19.78
N ARG A 543 27.14 -16.43 -19.34
CA ARG A 543 25.75 -16.77 -19.69
C ARG A 543 24.79 -16.16 -18.67
N LEU A 544 23.77 -15.48 -19.18
CA LEU A 544 22.64 -14.92 -18.46
C LEU A 544 21.43 -15.82 -18.67
N GLU A 545 20.74 -16.20 -17.60
CA GLU A 545 19.45 -16.90 -17.69
C GLU A 545 18.35 -16.06 -17.06
N VAL A 546 17.42 -15.60 -17.89
CA VAL A 546 16.28 -14.77 -17.51
C VAL A 546 15.01 -15.62 -17.48
N PRO A 547 14.35 -15.82 -16.32
CA PRO A 547 13.06 -16.50 -16.28
C PRO A 547 11.99 -15.64 -16.96
N ILE A 548 11.14 -16.28 -17.76
CA ILE A 548 9.97 -15.68 -18.37
C ILE A 548 8.73 -16.25 -17.70
N PHE A 549 7.91 -15.34 -17.16
CA PHE A 549 6.64 -15.64 -16.51
C PHE A 549 5.49 -15.33 -17.47
N SER A 550 4.39 -16.07 -17.38
CA SER A 550 3.14 -15.65 -18.03
C SER A 550 2.39 -14.68 -17.13
N ALA A 551 1.46 -13.90 -17.70
CA ALA A 551 0.54 -13.09 -16.92
C ALA A 551 -0.44 -13.93 -16.07
N GLU A 552 -0.57 -15.23 -16.40
CA GLU A 552 -1.50 -16.19 -15.78
C GLU A 552 -0.87 -16.89 -14.57
N ASP A 553 0.44 -17.15 -14.61
CA ASP A 553 1.25 -17.61 -13.48
C ASP A 553 2.54 -16.77 -13.37
N PRO A 554 2.47 -15.63 -12.65
CA PRO A 554 3.62 -14.76 -12.39
C PRO A 554 4.54 -15.30 -11.27
N GLN A 555 4.34 -16.52 -10.78
CA GLN A 555 5.13 -17.10 -9.69
C GLN A 555 6.02 -18.26 -10.16
N THR A 556 5.60 -19.00 -11.19
CA THR A 556 6.39 -20.07 -11.80
C THR A 556 6.96 -19.60 -13.14
N PRO A 557 8.30 -19.65 -13.36
CA PRO A 557 8.87 -19.42 -14.68
C PRO A 557 8.32 -20.43 -15.68
N GLN A 558 7.57 -19.95 -16.66
CA GLN A 558 7.04 -20.78 -17.75
C GLN A 558 8.13 -21.11 -18.76
N ALA A 559 9.12 -20.22 -18.90
CA ALA A 559 10.24 -20.36 -19.82
C ALA A 559 11.54 -19.75 -19.24
N TRP A 560 12.68 -20.03 -19.88
CA TRP A 560 14.00 -19.55 -19.46
C TRP A 560 14.82 -19.10 -20.67
N TYR A 561 15.11 -17.81 -20.74
CA TYR A 561 15.90 -17.21 -21.81
C TYR A 561 17.38 -17.27 -21.45
N SER A 562 18.08 -18.26 -21.98
CA SER A 562 19.54 -18.37 -21.89
C SER A 562 20.19 -17.53 -23.00
N ALA A 563 21.10 -16.62 -22.65
CA ALA A 563 21.86 -15.82 -23.61
C ALA A 563 23.30 -15.59 -23.13
N PHE A 564 24.24 -15.44 -24.05
CA PHE A 564 25.58 -14.94 -23.75
C PHE A 564 25.59 -13.42 -23.74
N MET A 565 26.29 -12.84 -22.77
CA MET A 565 26.50 -11.40 -22.69
C MET A 565 27.73 -10.99 -23.50
N GLY A 566 27.53 -10.16 -24.51
CA GLY A 566 28.62 -9.53 -25.25
C GLY A 566 29.37 -8.49 -24.43
N ASN A 567 30.55 -8.08 -24.90
CA ASN A 567 31.36 -7.07 -24.23
C ASN A 567 30.59 -5.74 -24.04
N PRO A 568 30.55 -5.17 -22.83
CA PRO A 568 29.76 -3.98 -22.54
C PRO A 568 30.31 -2.70 -23.22
N VAL A 569 29.42 -2.11 -24.02
CA VAL A 569 29.37 -0.81 -24.69
C VAL A 569 29.18 0.43 -23.80
N ALA A 570 30.16 1.30 -23.51
CA ALA A 570 29.83 2.57 -22.83
C ALA A 570 28.94 3.46 -23.73
N ILE A 571 27.82 3.95 -23.20
CA ILE A 571 26.83 4.75 -23.94
C ILE A 571 27.06 6.25 -23.69
N GLU A 572 27.59 6.98 -24.68
CA GLU A 572 27.78 8.45 -24.60
C GLU A 572 26.49 9.24 -24.90
N SER A 573 25.36 8.84 -24.31
CA SER A 573 24.09 9.56 -24.44
C SER A 573 24.13 10.89 -23.67
N LYS A 574 23.49 11.93 -24.22
CA LYS A 574 23.23 13.19 -23.48
C LYS A 574 22.06 13.07 -22.50
N ASP A 575 21.16 12.13 -22.76
CA ASP A 575 19.98 11.85 -21.95
C ASP A 575 20.20 10.55 -21.16
N THR A 576 19.77 10.54 -19.90
CA THR A 576 19.93 9.40 -18.98
C THR A 576 19.16 8.16 -19.50
N PRO A 577 19.82 7.07 -19.93
CA PRO A 577 19.15 5.86 -20.38
C PRO A 577 18.38 5.17 -19.24
N VAL A 578 17.28 4.51 -19.58
CA VAL A 578 16.59 3.61 -18.66
C VAL A 578 17.40 2.31 -18.51
N THR A 579 17.60 1.79 -17.29
CA THR A 579 18.22 0.47 -17.11
C THR A 579 17.21 -0.63 -17.37
N GLY A 580 17.64 -1.76 -17.94
CA GLY A 580 16.72 -2.84 -18.34
C GLY A 580 17.15 -3.59 -19.58
N ILE A 581 16.24 -4.44 -20.09
CA ILE A 581 16.41 -5.20 -21.33
C ILE A 581 15.58 -4.54 -22.42
N PHE A 582 16.23 -4.15 -23.52
CA PHE A 582 15.61 -3.45 -24.65
C PHE A 582 15.94 -4.17 -25.96
N PRO A 583 14.99 -4.32 -26.89
CA PRO A 583 15.32 -4.70 -28.26
C PRO A 583 16.11 -3.57 -28.92
N ASP A 584 17.22 -3.91 -29.58
CA ASP A 584 17.97 -3.00 -30.42
C ASP A 584 17.32 -2.85 -31.82
N PRO A 585 17.81 -1.94 -32.69
CA PRO A 585 17.25 -1.77 -34.04
C PRO A 585 17.35 -2.98 -34.97
N SER A 586 18.14 -4.01 -34.61
CA SER A 586 18.24 -5.29 -35.33
C SER A 586 17.29 -6.36 -34.77
N GLY A 587 16.61 -6.09 -33.66
CA GLY A 587 15.72 -7.02 -32.95
C GLY A 587 16.42 -7.90 -31.93
N LEU A 588 17.73 -7.73 -31.72
CA LEU A 588 18.46 -8.43 -30.67
C LEU A 588 18.23 -7.74 -29.32
N LEU A 589 18.14 -8.53 -28.24
CA LEU A 589 18.00 -7.96 -26.91
C LEU A 589 19.35 -7.37 -26.45
N SER A 590 19.31 -6.20 -25.84
CA SER A 590 20.43 -5.52 -25.21
C SER A 590 20.09 -5.23 -23.75
N PHE A 591 21.03 -5.49 -22.86
CA PHE A 591 20.94 -5.15 -21.45
C PHE A 591 21.68 -3.84 -21.18
N VAL A 592 20.96 -2.84 -20.66
CA VAL A 592 21.49 -1.52 -20.31
C VAL A 592 21.54 -1.36 -18.79
N PHE A 593 22.70 -0.96 -18.27
CA PHE A 593 22.96 -0.82 -16.83
C PHE A 593 23.83 0.39 -16.50
N LEU A 594 23.81 0.81 -15.24
CA LEU A 594 24.62 1.92 -14.71
C LEU A 594 25.85 1.36 -13.99
N GLY A 595 27.05 1.57 -14.54
CA GLY A 595 28.32 1.20 -13.91
C GLY A 595 28.65 2.06 -12.69
N ASN A 596 29.50 1.54 -11.81
CA ASN A 596 29.90 2.16 -10.54
C ASN A 596 30.52 3.57 -10.70
N GLU A 597 31.02 3.93 -11.88
CA GLU A 597 31.52 5.27 -12.23
C GLU A 597 30.44 6.28 -12.64
N GLY A 598 29.16 5.88 -12.59
CA GLY A 598 28.03 6.72 -13.03
C GLY A 598 27.84 6.80 -14.54
N LYS A 599 28.42 5.85 -15.31
CA LYS A 599 28.26 5.74 -16.76
C LYS A 599 27.33 4.59 -17.13
N TYR A 600 26.55 4.78 -18.20
CA TYR A 600 25.71 3.72 -18.72
C TYR A 600 26.47 2.81 -19.68
N TYR A 601 26.18 1.52 -19.60
CA TYR A 601 26.75 0.47 -20.43
C TYR A 601 25.64 -0.34 -21.09
N GLN A 602 25.86 -0.76 -22.34
CA GLN A 602 25.00 -1.66 -23.10
C GLN A 602 25.76 -2.94 -23.43
N SER A 603 25.25 -4.10 -23.01
CA SER A 603 25.75 -5.42 -23.42
C SER A 603 24.70 -6.11 -24.30
N LEU A 604 25.13 -6.64 -25.45
CA LEU A 604 24.24 -7.41 -26.34
C LEU A 604 23.96 -8.79 -25.72
N LEU A 605 22.70 -9.20 -25.68
CA LEU A 605 22.27 -10.53 -25.25
C LEU A 605 22.13 -11.42 -26.49
N ILE A 606 23.08 -12.33 -26.68
CA ILE A 606 23.16 -13.24 -27.82
C ILE A 606 22.46 -14.55 -27.42
N PRO A 607 21.32 -14.94 -28.04
CA PRO A 607 20.57 -16.12 -27.63
C PRO A 607 21.45 -17.39 -27.63
N ALA A 608 21.38 -18.23 -26.59
CA ALA A 608 22.23 -19.41 -26.43
C ALA A 608 21.41 -20.71 -26.27
N LEU A 609 21.98 -21.83 -26.69
CA LEU A 609 21.41 -23.14 -26.36
C LEU A 609 21.47 -23.38 -24.84
N HIS A 610 20.38 -23.93 -24.29
CA HIS A 610 20.33 -24.31 -22.88
C HIS A 610 21.39 -25.39 -22.60
N PRO A 611 22.13 -25.35 -21.48
CA PRO A 611 23.26 -26.26 -21.23
C PRO A 611 22.87 -27.74 -21.23
N LEU A 612 21.67 -28.10 -20.75
CA LEU A 612 21.18 -29.48 -20.82
C LEU A 612 20.89 -29.95 -22.26
N ILE A 613 20.52 -29.03 -23.17
CA ILE A 613 20.37 -29.35 -24.60
C ILE A 613 21.76 -29.50 -25.24
N MET A 614 22.72 -28.65 -24.87
CA MET A 614 24.13 -28.78 -25.29
C MET A 614 24.75 -30.12 -24.85
N GLU A 615 24.55 -30.52 -23.59
CA GLU A 615 25.04 -31.79 -23.04
C GLU A 615 24.41 -32.97 -23.79
N ALA A 616 23.09 -32.96 -23.96
CA ALA A 616 22.37 -34.02 -24.69
C ALA A 616 22.75 -34.11 -26.19
N ILE A 617 22.98 -32.98 -26.86
CA ILE A 617 23.52 -32.96 -28.24
C ILE A 617 24.93 -33.56 -28.29
N THR A 618 25.78 -33.22 -27.32
CA THR A 618 27.16 -33.75 -27.23
C THR A 618 27.17 -35.26 -26.95
N GLU A 619 26.27 -35.75 -26.10
CA GLU A 619 26.10 -37.18 -25.82
C GLU A 619 25.57 -37.94 -27.04
N ALA A 620 24.57 -37.39 -27.74
CA ALA A 620 23.98 -38.01 -28.94
C ALA A 620 24.92 -38.00 -30.16
N PHE A 621 25.79 -36.99 -30.27
CA PHE A 621 26.65 -36.75 -31.43
C PHE A 621 28.10 -36.44 -31.02
N PRO A 622 28.83 -37.40 -30.41
CA PRO A 622 30.17 -37.15 -29.85
C PRO A 622 31.24 -36.78 -30.88
N ASP A 623 31.03 -37.13 -32.16
CA ASP A 623 31.92 -36.80 -33.28
C ASP A 623 31.58 -35.47 -33.97
N ALA A 624 30.50 -34.78 -33.54
CA ALA A 624 30.11 -33.48 -34.09
C ALA A 624 30.78 -32.33 -33.35
N THR A 625 31.10 -31.25 -34.07
CA THR A 625 31.56 -30.00 -33.47
C THR A 625 30.45 -28.96 -33.54
N LEU A 626 30.08 -28.40 -32.39
CA LEU A 626 29.22 -27.23 -32.31
C LEU A 626 30.07 -25.97 -32.07
N ALA A 627 29.78 -24.90 -32.80
CA ALA A 627 30.33 -23.57 -32.58
C ALA A 627 29.20 -22.54 -32.65
N GLN A 628 29.27 -21.47 -31.86
CA GLN A 628 28.28 -20.39 -31.89
C GLN A 628 28.96 -19.06 -32.22
N SER A 629 28.37 -18.29 -33.14
CA SER A 629 28.89 -16.99 -33.56
C SER A 629 28.33 -15.83 -32.70
N PRO A 630 28.97 -14.64 -32.71
CA PRO A 630 28.47 -13.45 -32.03
C PRO A 630 27.09 -12.99 -32.51
N GLU A 631 26.67 -13.37 -33.72
CA GLU A 631 25.38 -13.06 -34.32
C GLU A 631 24.28 -14.07 -33.93
N GLY A 632 24.55 -14.98 -32.99
CA GLY A 632 23.61 -16.02 -32.55
C GLY A 632 23.46 -17.18 -33.53
N ILE A 633 24.39 -17.35 -34.48
CA ILE A 633 24.38 -18.47 -35.43
C ILE A 633 25.11 -19.67 -34.83
N ILE A 634 24.38 -20.76 -34.66
CA ILE A 634 24.90 -22.05 -34.22
C ILE A 634 25.31 -22.84 -35.46
N THR A 635 26.58 -23.18 -35.56
CA THR A 635 27.17 -24.01 -36.61
C THR A 635 27.36 -25.42 -36.05
N PHE A 636 26.64 -26.40 -36.62
CA PHE A 636 26.84 -27.83 -36.36
C PHE A 636 27.59 -28.44 -37.53
N SER A 637 28.77 -29.02 -37.27
CA SER A 637 29.56 -29.71 -38.29
C SER A 637 29.79 -31.16 -37.91
N ARG A 638 29.53 -32.07 -38.86
CA ARG A 638 29.69 -33.52 -38.72
C ARG A 638 29.95 -34.12 -40.11
N ASP A 639 30.86 -35.08 -40.22
CA ASP A 639 31.09 -35.85 -41.46
C ASP A 639 31.32 -34.97 -42.73
N ASN A 640 32.06 -33.86 -42.58
CA ASN A 640 32.27 -32.79 -43.57
C ASN A 640 31.01 -32.03 -44.04
N GLN A 641 29.84 -32.28 -43.45
CA GLN A 641 28.66 -31.43 -43.60
C GLN A 641 28.63 -30.38 -42.49
N THR A 642 28.22 -29.17 -42.84
CA THR A 642 28.02 -28.06 -41.92
C THR A 642 26.63 -27.51 -42.13
N THR A 643 25.87 -27.37 -41.05
CA THR A 643 24.56 -26.72 -41.05
C THR A 643 24.60 -25.56 -40.08
N GLN A 644 24.02 -24.42 -40.51
CA GLN A 644 23.91 -23.23 -39.70
C GLN A 644 22.46 -23.03 -39.28
N PHE A 645 22.29 -22.61 -38.02
CA PHE A 645 21.00 -22.35 -37.42
C PHE A 645 21.02 -21.01 -36.71
N ARG A 646 19.92 -20.26 -36.75
CA ARG A 646 19.67 -19.10 -35.90
C ARG A 646 18.70 -19.51 -34.82
N LEU A 647 18.99 -19.22 -33.55
CA LEU A 647 18.07 -19.56 -32.46
C LEU A 647 16.83 -18.65 -32.52
N SER A 648 15.64 -19.23 -32.70
CA SER A 648 14.36 -18.53 -32.60
C SER A 648 13.72 -18.85 -31.26
N TYR A 649 13.29 -17.83 -30.53
CA TYR A 649 12.92 -18.03 -29.13
C TYR A 649 11.43 -18.36 -28.95
N GLU A 650 11.13 -19.66 -28.90
CA GLU A 650 9.95 -20.19 -28.24
C GLU A 650 10.38 -21.34 -27.31
N VAL A 651 10.44 -21.06 -26.01
CA VAL A 651 10.65 -22.08 -24.97
C VAL A 651 9.30 -22.42 -24.38
N THR A 652 8.88 -23.67 -24.55
CA THR A 652 7.74 -24.25 -23.85
C THR A 652 8.22 -25.31 -22.87
N PRO A 653 7.66 -25.39 -21.64
CA PRO A 653 8.00 -26.42 -20.67
C PRO A 653 7.27 -27.71 -21.05
N THR A 654 7.90 -28.54 -21.87
CA THR A 654 7.29 -29.76 -22.40
C THR A 654 7.93 -31.00 -21.77
N GLY A 655 7.29 -31.54 -20.73
CA GLY A 655 7.62 -32.86 -20.18
C GLY A 655 8.35 -32.84 -18.84
N ALA A 656 8.99 -33.95 -18.52
CA ALA A 656 9.69 -34.17 -17.26
C ALA A 656 11.20 -34.04 -17.42
N ASP A 657 11.92 -33.80 -16.32
CA ASP A 657 13.39 -33.61 -16.28
C ASP A 657 14.23 -34.80 -16.82
N LEU A 658 13.58 -35.90 -17.24
CA LEU A 658 14.21 -37.14 -17.70
C LEU A 658 14.00 -37.43 -19.20
N ASP A 659 13.32 -36.55 -19.95
CA ASP A 659 13.06 -36.79 -21.37
C ASP A 659 14.35 -36.69 -22.22
N PRO A 660 14.67 -37.72 -23.04
CA PRO A 660 15.90 -37.74 -23.86
C PRO A 660 15.79 -36.83 -25.07
N LEU A 661 16.95 -36.46 -25.66
CA LEU A 661 17.04 -35.57 -26.82
C LEU A 661 16.04 -35.95 -27.94
N GLN A 662 15.09 -35.07 -28.21
CA GLN A 662 14.22 -35.12 -29.38
C GLN A 662 14.61 -34.00 -30.35
N VAL A 663 14.55 -34.31 -31.65
CA VAL A 663 14.70 -33.31 -32.72
C VAL A 663 13.54 -33.50 -33.69
N LYS A 664 12.78 -32.43 -33.94
CA LYS A 664 11.63 -32.41 -34.84
C LYS A 664 11.81 -31.29 -35.87
N SER A 665 11.80 -31.63 -37.15
CA SER A 665 11.73 -30.63 -38.22
C SER A 665 10.31 -30.09 -38.41
N VAL A 666 10.22 -28.82 -38.78
CA VAL A 666 8.99 -28.16 -39.21
C VAL A 666 9.27 -27.46 -40.54
N ASP A 667 8.45 -27.78 -41.53
CA ASP A 667 8.29 -27.06 -42.79
C ASP A 667 7.24 -25.96 -42.54
N THR A 668 7.59 -24.70 -42.81
CA THR A 668 6.74 -23.53 -42.51
C THR A 668 6.16 -22.85 -43.74
N ASP A 669 6.81 -22.98 -44.91
CA ASP A 669 6.36 -22.39 -46.18
C ASP A 669 5.70 -23.40 -47.15
N GLY A 670 5.84 -24.70 -46.88
CA GLY A 670 5.27 -25.81 -47.64
C GLY A 670 6.16 -26.35 -48.77
N ASP A 671 7.44 -25.98 -48.82
CA ASP A 671 8.38 -26.44 -49.86
C ASP A 671 8.90 -27.89 -49.68
N ASN A 672 8.51 -28.57 -48.59
CA ASN A 672 8.99 -29.89 -48.14
C ASN A 672 10.47 -29.93 -47.68
N GLN A 673 11.07 -28.78 -47.41
CA GLN A 673 12.33 -28.65 -46.68
C GLN A 673 12.04 -28.28 -45.22
N ALA A 674 13.00 -28.52 -44.34
CA ALA A 674 12.90 -28.01 -42.97
C ALA A 674 13.27 -26.52 -42.96
N ASP A 675 12.44 -25.69 -42.35
CA ASP A 675 12.74 -24.29 -42.05
C ASP A 675 13.11 -24.11 -40.57
N LEU A 676 12.45 -24.87 -39.69
CA LEU A 676 12.73 -24.89 -38.25
C LEU A 676 13.10 -26.29 -37.78
N LEU A 677 13.96 -26.38 -36.77
CA LEU A 677 14.11 -27.54 -35.89
C LEU A 677 13.63 -27.17 -34.49
N THR A 678 12.72 -27.96 -33.92
CA THR A 678 12.47 -27.97 -32.47
C THR A 678 13.37 -29.01 -31.84
N ILE A 679 14.21 -28.61 -30.89
CA ILE A 679 15.05 -29.52 -30.08
C ILE A 679 14.55 -29.48 -28.64
N SER A 680 14.32 -30.64 -28.03
CA SER A 680 13.97 -30.75 -26.62
C SER A 680 14.76 -31.83 -25.88
N ALA A 681 15.05 -31.57 -24.62
CA ALA A 681 15.70 -32.49 -23.68
C ALA A 681 15.42 -32.02 -22.24
N HIS A 682 15.27 -32.94 -21.28
CA HIS A 682 15.13 -32.63 -19.85
C HIS A 682 14.06 -31.57 -19.53
N GLY A 683 12.86 -31.71 -20.11
CA GLY A 683 11.74 -30.76 -19.92
C GLY A 683 11.94 -29.37 -20.56
N ARG A 684 13.03 -29.14 -21.30
CA ARG A 684 13.30 -27.91 -22.06
C ARG A 684 13.05 -28.14 -23.56
N SER A 685 12.57 -27.12 -24.25
CA SER A 685 12.41 -27.09 -25.71
C SER A 685 12.94 -25.75 -26.26
N GLN A 686 13.60 -25.74 -27.40
CA GLN A 686 14.07 -24.55 -28.12
C GLN A 686 13.84 -24.72 -29.64
N GLN A 687 13.60 -23.62 -30.34
CA GLN A 687 13.47 -23.59 -31.80
C GLN A 687 14.73 -23.01 -32.48
N LEU A 688 15.05 -23.55 -33.64
CA LEU A 688 16.22 -23.22 -34.46
C LEU A 688 15.76 -23.00 -35.90
N GLU A 689 15.82 -21.77 -36.38
CA GLU A 689 15.66 -21.42 -37.79
C GLU A 689 16.87 -21.94 -38.57
N ILE A 690 16.65 -22.67 -39.66
CA ILE A 690 17.71 -23.17 -40.54
C ILE A 690 18.17 -22.03 -41.44
N VAL A 691 19.45 -21.66 -41.32
CA VAL A 691 20.07 -20.63 -42.16
C VAL A 691 20.51 -21.30 -43.46
N LYS A 692 19.67 -21.19 -44.49
CA LYS A 692 19.88 -21.69 -45.86
C LYS A 692 20.95 -20.87 -46.62
#